data_AF-A0A7K6FAB3-F1
#
_entry.id   AF-A0A7K6FAB3-F1
#
_cell.length_a   1.000
_cell.length_b   1.000
_cell.length_c   1.000
_cell.angle_alpha   90.00
_cell.angle_beta   90.00
_cell.angle_gamma   90.00
#
_symmetry.space_group_name_H-M   'P 1'
#
loop_
_entity.id
_entity.type
_entity.pdbx_description
1 polymer ?
#
loop_
_entity_poly.entity_id
_entity_poly.type
_entity_poly.pdbx_seq_one_letter_code
_entity_poly.pdbx_strand_id
1 'polypeptide(L)'
;MARRGAGTPFLLQLSLLLLLHLGGTLGCASVAVGSPIVPLGSAVTASCTIQRELCRGLEQGKVRISWMLDDKLVAGSQRQGPGGTEVSNLTLPRFNHTQARLWCCVEWNGTKQRVGMAEIRAGYPPAKPLNLSCVLNLSDYGLTCRWEQGADSHLPTSVVLKCTGSRAQAVTGCTPQGGHSHCTVPRQLLQLYRQMEIWVSASNALGTAESEHLRIDPMDVAKLDPPTLQSIQSIPFQTDCIALAWDVARGTEHMELQCELRYRAAEDPAWALVTGIIGRAGTAQRCGFLFGTPYTFQMRCRRSSAPALASWSRWSPARNYTTHEKAPTGKLDAWWGAQPAGAGGRLEVQLRWKPPRQREANGRVLGYRVTLSPRRRGRDPPAICNTTHTRCNFSVPAGTRRVYLSAYNAAGESAPTEVVLLERKGQPLAGLRAVPGGERSLWVHWEAPLAPVIAYVLEWQRVTAEPGPCSACWQMERDGTATTALIWGGIEPFQRYNISLYPLYEGTVGVPVHTTAYSQQKAPSHAPKLHLSRISRSEAELCWEPLPVEVQNGFITSYTIFWANSIADVASATVNPPLSSFVIRGLKPSTLYKVHIMASTAAGGTNGTSLTLVTTVLDDTEIQFLFLTLGLIFVLLMVLLICFQKNERMKEQLWPSVPDPANSSLGKWVPAAVPQEPLQALAAREPGPAAISTVTVLEGDAAKQPGKDPPAVPAA
;
A
#
# COMPACT_ATOMS: atom_id res chain seq x y z
N MET A 1 -39.69 -50.02 26.34
CA MET A 1 -40.70 -48.95 26.48
C MET A 1 -40.81 -48.25 25.13
N ALA A 2 -41.96 -47.78 24.62
CA ALA A 2 -43.31 -47.74 25.18
C ALA A 2 -44.36 -48.34 24.21
N ARG A 3 -45.58 -48.62 24.71
CA ARG A 3 -46.74 -49.07 23.92
C ARG A 3 -47.72 -47.92 23.69
N ARG A 4 -48.28 -47.81 22.48
CA ARG A 4 -49.62 -47.29 22.09
C ARG A 4 -49.73 -47.35 20.55
N GLY A 5 -50.83 -47.76 19.92
CA GLY A 5 -52.00 -48.46 20.45
C GLY A 5 -53.25 -48.33 19.56
N ALA A 6 -53.58 -49.40 18.82
CA ALA A 6 -54.86 -49.71 18.14
C ALA A 6 -55.49 -48.68 17.14
N GLY A 7 -56.17 -49.19 16.10
CA GLY A 7 -57.05 -48.35 15.26
C GLY A 7 -57.15 -48.73 13.78
N THR A 8 -57.90 -49.78 13.45
CA THR A 8 -58.37 -50.02 12.07
C THR A 8 -59.63 -49.22 11.76
N PRO A 9 -59.71 -48.55 10.59
CA PRO A 9 -61.01 -48.30 9.97
C PRO A 9 -60.99 -48.63 8.45
N PHE A 10 -60.93 -49.92 8.10
CA PHE A 10 -60.97 -50.39 6.69
C PHE A 10 -62.35 -50.20 6.01
N LEU A 11 -63.28 -49.49 6.66
CA LEU A 11 -64.68 -49.29 6.24
C LEU A 11 -65.04 -47.82 5.93
N LEU A 12 -64.12 -46.87 6.17
CA LEU A 12 -64.34 -45.44 5.89
C LEU A 12 -63.92 -44.99 4.47
N GLN A 13 -63.23 -45.85 3.71
CA GLN A 13 -62.95 -45.59 2.28
C GLN A 13 -64.07 -46.09 1.35
N LEU A 14 -64.82 -47.14 1.72
CA LEU A 14 -65.97 -47.59 0.91
C LEU A 14 -67.13 -46.58 0.93
N SER A 15 -67.31 -45.82 2.02
CA SER A 15 -68.37 -44.80 2.10
C SER A 15 -68.09 -43.54 1.26
N LEU A 16 -66.82 -43.20 1.00
CA LEU A 16 -66.48 -42.16 0.01
C LEU A 16 -66.68 -42.64 -1.44
N LEU A 17 -66.46 -43.93 -1.71
CA LEU A 17 -66.72 -44.54 -3.02
C LEU A 17 -68.21 -44.62 -3.39
N LEU A 18 -69.13 -44.58 -2.42
CA LEU A 18 -70.58 -44.57 -2.66
C LEU A 18 -71.20 -43.17 -2.83
N LEU A 19 -70.47 -42.08 -2.56
CA LEU A 19 -71.00 -40.70 -2.59
C LEU A 19 -70.56 -39.86 -3.81
N LEU A 20 -69.84 -40.45 -4.75
CA LEU A 20 -69.50 -39.86 -6.06
C LEU A 20 -70.31 -40.49 -7.22
N HIS A 21 -71.57 -40.85 -6.95
CA HIS A 21 -72.52 -41.38 -7.95
C HIS A 21 -73.75 -40.47 -8.15
N LEU A 22 -73.56 -39.15 -8.02
CA LEU A 22 -74.50 -38.15 -8.56
C LEU A 22 -73.80 -37.28 -9.61
N GLY A 23 -74.19 -37.48 -10.88
CA GLY A 23 -73.90 -36.58 -12.00
C GLY A 23 -72.68 -36.95 -12.88
N GLY A 24 -72.92 -37.11 -14.19
CA GLY A 24 -71.87 -36.99 -15.21
C GLY A 24 -71.44 -38.27 -15.95
N THR A 25 -72.27 -38.73 -16.90
CA THR A 25 -71.91 -39.05 -18.31
C THR A 25 -70.64 -39.87 -18.70
N LEU A 26 -69.86 -40.47 -17.78
CA LEU A 26 -68.77 -41.37 -18.17
C LEU A 26 -69.33 -42.59 -18.93
N GLY A 27 -68.92 -42.73 -20.20
CA GLY A 27 -69.28 -43.84 -21.08
C GLY A 27 -70.10 -43.46 -22.32
N CYS A 28 -70.78 -42.30 -22.34
CA CYS A 28 -71.56 -41.90 -23.52
C CYS A 28 -70.71 -41.41 -24.70
N ALA A 29 -69.60 -40.73 -24.42
CA ALA A 29 -68.73 -40.15 -25.44
C ALA A 29 -67.29 -40.68 -25.32
N SER A 30 -66.66 -40.94 -26.46
CA SER A 30 -65.23 -41.24 -26.55
C SER A 30 -64.53 -40.20 -27.44
N VAL A 31 -63.33 -39.79 -27.04
CA VAL A 31 -62.48 -38.85 -27.79
C VAL A 31 -61.20 -39.59 -28.19
N ALA A 32 -61.00 -39.76 -29.49
CA ALA A 32 -59.76 -40.27 -30.06
C ALA A 32 -58.99 -39.12 -30.72
N VAL A 33 -57.65 -39.17 -30.64
CA VAL A 33 -56.73 -38.23 -31.30
C VAL A 33 -55.76 -39.05 -32.14
N GLY A 34 -55.46 -38.60 -33.37
CA GLY A 34 -54.62 -39.35 -34.32
C GLY A 34 -53.21 -39.64 -33.80
N SER A 35 -52.66 -38.76 -32.96
CA SER A 35 -51.54 -39.04 -32.06
C SER A 35 -51.66 -38.17 -30.80
N PRO A 36 -51.43 -38.70 -29.58
CA PRO A 36 -51.41 -37.91 -28.35
C PRO A 36 -50.13 -37.06 -28.21
N ILE A 37 -49.08 -37.33 -28.99
CA ILE A 37 -47.83 -36.55 -29.01
C ILE A 37 -47.50 -36.18 -30.46
N VAL A 38 -47.22 -34.90 -30.71
CA VAL A 38 -46.97 -34.37 -32.06
C VAL A 38 -45.82 -33.34 -32.09
N PRO A 39 -45.23 -33.04 -33.25
CA PRO A 39 -44.32 -31.90 -33.40
C PRO A 39 -45.04 -30.57 -33.16
N LEU A 40 -44.40 -29.62 -32.47
CA LEU A 40 -44.98 -28.30 -32.20
C LEU A 40 -45.25 -27.56 -33.52
N GLY A 41 -46.47 -27.03 -33.66
CA GLY A 41 -46.94 -26.38 -34.88
C GLY A 41 -47.48 -27.31 -35.96
N SER A 42 -47.44 -28.64 -35.78
CA SER A 42 -48.07 -29.58 -36.73
C SER A 42 -49.60 -29.53 -36.67
N ALA A 43 -50.25 -30.15 -37.66
CA ALA A 43 -51.68 -30.42 -37.57
C ALA A 43 -51.98 -31.54 -36.54
N VAL A 44 -53.17 -31.50 -35.94
CA VAL A 44 -53.70 -32.54 -35.05
C VAL A 44 -55.14 -32.85 -35.44
N THR A 45 -55.43 -34.13 -35.69
CA THR A 45 -56.78 -34.63 -35.96
C THR A 45 -57.34 -35.31 -34.71
N ALA A 46 -58.62 -35.07 -34.42
CA ALA A 46 -59.35 -35.70 -33.34
C ALA A 46 -60.78 -36.02 -33.77
N SER A 47 -61.36 -37.07 -33.20
CA SER A 47 -62.75 -37.48 -33.42
C SER A 47 -63.43 -37.72 -32.08
N CYS A 48 -64.58 -37.09 -31.86
CA CYS A 48 -65.48 -37.39 -30.76
C CYS A 48 -66.66 -38.21 -31.28
N THR A 49 -66.86 -39.40 -30.73
CA THR A 49 -68.02 -40.24 -31.04
C THR A 49 -68.96 -40.28 -29.83
N ILE A 50 -70.25 -40.14 -30.06
CA ILE A 50 -71.28 -40.12 -29.02
C ILE A 50 -72.34 -41.18 -29.31
N GLN A 51 -72.51 -42.10 -28.36
CA GLN A 51 -73.48 -43.19 -28.41
C GLN A 51 -74.75 -42.73 -27.69
N ARG A 52 -75.77 -42.34 -28.46
CA ARG A 52 -77.00 -41.69 -27.94
C ARG A 52 -77.68 -42.49 -26.83
N GLU A 53 -77.73 -43.82 -26.96
CA GLU A 53 -78.36 -44.76 -26.01
C GLU A 53 -77.71 -44.74 -24.62
N LEU A 54 -76.46 -44.28 -24.50
CA LEU A 54 -75.74 -44.14 -23.23
C LEU A 54 -75.84 -42.72 -22.64
N CYS A 55 -76.37 -41.74 -23.37
CA CYS A 55 -76.65 -40.38 -22.88
C CYS A 55 -78.11 -40.25 -22.42
N ARG A 56 -78.42 -40.84 -21.25
CA ARG A 56 -79.75 -40.76 -20.59
C ARG A 56 -80.33 -39.35 -20.61
N GLY A 57 -81.36 -39.11 -21.42
CA GLY A 57 -82.06 -37.83 -21.56
C GLY A 57 -81.71 -36.96 -22.78
N LEU A 58 -80.75 -37.33 -23.63
CA LEU A 58 -80.53 -36.69 -24.95
C LEU A 58 -81.46 -37.28 -26.06
N GLU A 59 -82.33 -38.21 -25.66
CA GLU A 59 -83.07 -39.14 -26.52
C GLU A 59 -84.07 -38.48 -27.49
N GLN A 60 -84.52 -37.25 -27.22
CA GLN A 60 -85.51 -36.53 -28.04
C GLN A 60 -84.95 -35.30 -28.76
N GLY A 61 -83.61 -35.08 -28.72
CA GLY A 61 -82.96 -33.90 -29.32
C GLY A 61 -82.04 -34.21 -30.51
N LYS A 62 -81.76 -33.19 -31.33
CA LYS A 62 -80.58 -33.21 -32.21
C LYS A 62 -79.34 -32.91 -31.37
N VAL A 63 -78.49 -33.91 -31.16
CA VAL A 63 -77.20 -33.74 -30.46
C VAL A 63 -76.34 -32.75 -31.25
N ARG A 64 -75.86 -31.69 -30.60
CA ARG A 64 -74.87 -30.78 -31.18
C ARG A 64 -73.53 -30.92 -30.46
N ILE A 65 -72.51 -31.35 -31.19
CA ILE A 65 -71.16 -31.53 -30.68
C ILE A 65 -70.34 -30.26 -30.91
N SER A 66 -69.66 -29.80 -29.87
CA SER A 66 -68.72 -28.69 -29.92
C SER A 66 -67.40 -29.08 -29.26
N TRP A 67 -66.30 -28.49 -29.72
CA TRP A 67 -64.97 -28.75 -29.19
C TRP A 67 -64.47 -27.57 -28.37
N MET A 68 -63.73 -27.84 -27.30
CA MET A 68 -62.97 -26.83 -26.57
C MET A 68 -61.53 -27.29 -26.41
N LEU A 69 -60.57 -26.47 -26.85
CA LEU A 69 -59.17 -26.66 -26.52
C LEU A 69 -58.85 -25.85 -25.27
N ASP A 70 -58.58 -26.58 -24.18
CA ASP A 70 -58.66 -26.11 -22.79
C ASP A 70 -60.02 -25.47 -22.49
N ASP A 71 -60.13 -24.15 -22.66
CA ASP A 71 -61.38 -23.37 -22.48
C ASP A 71 -61.77 -22.53 -23.71
N LYS A 72 -61.06 -22.66 -24.85
CA LYS A 72 -61.36 -21.96 -26.11
C LYS A 72 -62.18 -22.84 -27.05
N LEU A 73 -63.35 -22.36 -27.50
CA LEU A 73 -64.19 -23.07 -28.46
C LEU A 73 -63.49 -23.21 -29.82
N VAL A 74 -63.57 -24.40 -30.44
CA VAL A 74 -63.03 -24.66 -31.78
C VAL A 74 -64.09 -25.31 -32.67
N ALA A 75 -64.08 -24.97 -33.96
CA ALA A 75 -64.98 -25.55 -34.96
C ALA A 75 -64.55 -26.97 -35.37
N GLY A 76 -65.48 -27.91 -35.34
CA GLY A 76 -65.32 -29.27 -35.91
C GLY A 76 -66.49 -29.60 -36.83
N SER A 77 -66.28 -30.55 -37.74
CA SER A 77 -67.32 -31.03 -38.67
C SER A 77 -68.06 -32.24 -38.08
N GLN A 78 -69.31 -32.05 -37.69
CA GLN A 78 -70.20 -33.14 -37.26
C GLN A 78 -70.81 -33.88 -38.46
N ARG A 79 -70.90 -35.20 -38.36
CA ARG A 79 -71.56 -36.12 -39.31
C ARG A 79 -72.29 -37.20 -38.52
N GLN A 80 -73.46 -37.60 -39.02
CA GLN A 80 -74.22 -38.70 -38.43
C GLN A 80 -73.63 -40.04 -38.91
N GLY A 81 -73.29 -40.92 -37.97
CA GLY A 81 -72.75 -42.25 -38.23
C GLY A 81 -73.83 -43.32 -38.40
N PRO A 82 -73.47 -44.52 -38.88
CA PRO A 82 -74.37 -45.67 -38.86
C PRO A 82 -74.76 -46.02 -37.42
N GLY A 83 -75.97 -46.57 -37.24
CA GLY A 83 -76.48 -46.96 -35.92
C GLY A 83 -76.82 -45.80 -34.98
N GLY A 84 -77.12 -44.60 -35.50
CA GLY A 84 -77.55 -43.46 -34.69
C GLY A 84 -76.44 -42.79 -33.88
N THR A 85 -75.18 -43.19 -34.06
CA THR A 85 -74.01 -42.55 -33.47
C THR A 85 -73.79 -41.15 -34.05
N GLU A 86 -73.36 -40.21 -33.22
CA GLU A 86 -73.00 -38.85 -33.66
C GLU A 86 -71.48 -38.69 -33.60
N VAL A 87 -70.86 -38.28 -34.71
CA VAL A 87 -69.40 -38.20 -34.82
C VAL A 87 -68.99 -36.79 -35.23
N SER A 88 -68.18 -36.12 -34.43
CA SER A 88 -67.57 -34.85 -34.79
C SER A 88 -66.07 -35.01 -34.99
N ASN A 89 -65.58 -34.59 -36.14
CA ASN A 89 -64.16 -34.58 -36.46
C ASN A 89 -63.61 -33.15 -36.37
N LEU A 90 -62.51 -32.99 -35.66
CA LEU A 90 -61.74 -31.75 -35.53
C LEU A 90 -60.39 -31.92 -36.25
N THR A 91 -59.96 -30.89 -36.97
CA THR A 91 -58.58 -30.77 -37.46
C THR A 91 -58.05 -29.41 -37.03
N LEU A 92 -57.11 -29.41 -36.07
CA LEU A 92 -56.32 -28.24 -35.72
C LEU A 92 -55.19 -28.14 -36.76
N PRO A 93 -55.10 -27.09 -37.60
CA PRO A 93 -54.12 -27.06 -38.68
C PRO A 93 -52.69 -26.72 -38.21
N ARG A 94 -52.55 -26.07 -37.04
CA ARG A 94 -51.29 -25.82 -36.33
C ARG A 94 -51.54 -25.85 -34.83
N PHE A 95 -50.81 -26.69 -34.10
CA PHE A 95 -50.94 -26.85 -32.66
C PHE A 95 -49.71 -26.28 -31.93
N ASN A 96 -49.86 -25.07 -31.36
CA ASN A 96 -48.75 -24.28 -30.81
C ASN A 96 -48.61 -24.36 -29.27
N HIS A 97 -49.27 -25.31 -28.62
CA HIS A 97 -49.23 -25.49 -27.17
C HIS A 97 -48.34 -26.69 -26.81
N THR A 98 -47.49 -26.59 -25.80
CA THR A 98 -46.64 -27.72 -25.36
C THR A 98 -47.44 -28.82 -24.68
N GLN A 99 -48.53 -28.46 -24.00
CA GLN A 99 -49.54 -29.35 -23.45
C GLN A 99 -50.89 -28.63 -23.50
N ALA A 100 -51.95 -29.33 -23.90
CA ALA A 100 -53.33 -28.85 -23.85
C ALA A 100 -54.31 -30.02 -23.68
N ARG A 101 -55.50 -29.75 -23.14
CA ARG A 101 -56.58 -30.73 -22.99
C ARG A 101 -57.69 -30.42 -23.98
N LEU A 102 -57.93 -31.33 -24.91
CA LEU A 102 -59.01 -31.24 -25.88
C LEU A 102 -60.27 -31.88 -25.29
N TRP A 103 -61.30 -31.08 -25.08
CA TRP A 103 -62.60 -31.50 -24.56
C TRP A 103 -63.63 -31.59 -25.68
N CYS A 104 -64.39 -32.68 -25.69
CA CYS A 104 -65.63 -32.80 -26.44
C CYS A 104 -66.81 -32.41 -25.54
N CYS A 105 -67.69 -31.55 -26.06
CA CYS A 105 -68.81 -30.98 -25.33
C CYS A 105 -70.12 -31.11 -26.10
N VAL A 106 -71.23 -31.39 -25.40
CA VAL A 106 -72.59 -31.35 -25.96
C VAL A 106 -73.37 -30.17 -25.42
N GLU A 107 -74.26 -29.61 -26.24
CA GLU A 107 -75.29 -28.67 -25.79
C GLU A 107 -76.47 -29.43 -25.16
N TRP A 108 -76.75 -29.15 -23.88
CA TRP A 108 -77.75 -29.81 -23.04
C TRP A 108 -78.61 -28.76 -22.34
N ASN A 109 -79.90 -28.71 -22.67
CA ASN A 109 -80.89 -27.80 -22.06
C ASN A 109 -80.38 -26.33 -21.95
N GLY A 110 -79.75 -25.83 -23.01
CA GLY A 110 -79.14 -24.48 -23.08
C GLY A 110 -77.72 -24.34 -22.52
N THR A 111 -77.18 -25.37 -21.85
CA THR A 111 -75.83 -25.36 -21.23
C THR A 111 -74.84 -26.24 -22.00
N LYS A 112 -73.52 -25.99 -21.90
CA LYS A 112 -72.48 -26.83 -22.51
C LYS A 112 -71.85 -27.76 -21.48
N GLN A 113 -71.96 -29.06 -21.71
CA GLN A 113 -71.48 -30.11 -20.81
C GLN A 113 -70.26 -30.82 -21.40
N ARG A 114 -69.15 -30.92 -20.65
CA ARG A 114 -67.94 -31.65 -21.05
C ARG A 114 -68.20 -33.16 -20.91
N VAL A 115 -68.09 -33.93 -21.99
CA VAL A 115 -68.43 -35.37 -22.03
C VAL A 115 -67.27 -36.30 -22.36
N GLY A 116 -66.16 -35.78 -22.88
CA GLY A 116 -64.95 -36.54 -23.13
C GLY A 116 -63.72 -35.64 -23.20
N MET A 117 -62.53 -36.21 -22.98
CA MET A 117 -61.27 -35.48 -22.89
C MET A 117 -60.12 -36.31 -23.46
N ALA A 118 -59.21 -35.65 -24.18
CA ALA A 118 -57.91 -36.20 -24.54
C ALA A 118 -56.81 -35.15 -24.27
N GLU A 119 -55.67 -35.59 -23.72
CA GLU A 119 -54.50 -34.73 -23.53
C GLU A 119 -53.60 -34.81 -24.77
N ILE A 120 -53.17 -33.66 -25.28
CA ILE A 120 -52.26 -33.52 -26.42
C ILE A 120 -50.99 -32.86 -25.90
N ARG A 121 -49.83 -33.45 -26.20
CA ARG A 121 -48.52 -32.84 -25.93
C ARG A 121 -47.79 -32.57 -27.24
N ALA A 122 -47.03 -31.47 -27.27
CA ALA A 122 -46.22 -31.15 -28.43
C ALA A 122 -44.89 -30.50 -28.07
N GLY A 123 -43.93 -30.69 -28.95
CA GLY A 123 -42.56 -30.26 -28.74
C GLY A 123 -41.70 -30.64 -29.94
N TYR A 124 -40.42 -30.92 -29.70
CA TYR A 124 -39.44 -31.16 -30.75
C TYR A 124 -38.82 -32.57 -30.62
N PRO A 125 -38.23 -33.14 -31.68
CA PRO A 125 -37.26 -34.22 -31.52
C PRO A 125 -36.09 -33.73 -30.65
N PRO A 126 -35.37 -34.64 -29.95
CA PRO A 126 -34.31 -34.26 -29.03
C PRO A 126 -33.13 -33.61 -29.79
N ALA A 127 -32.58 -32.53 -29.26
CA ALA A 127 -31.40 -31.89 -29.81
C ALA A 127 -30.14 -32.77 -29.62
N LYS A 128 -29.23 -32.74 -30.60
CA LYS A 128 -27.96 -33.49 -30.56
C LYS A 128 -27.09 -33.02 -29.38
N PRO A 129 -26.65 -33.91 -28.46
CA PRO A 129 -25.72 -33.55 -27.39
C PRO A 129 -24.34 -33.19 -27.93
N LEU A 130 -23.69 -32.20 -27.31
CA LEU A 130 -22.40 -31.63 -27.76
C LEU A 130 -21.32 -31.75 -26.67
N ASN A 131 -20.07 -31.45 -27.05
CA ASN A 131 -18.90 -31.36 -26.15
C ASN A 131 -18.71 -32.55 -25.18
N LEU A 132 -18.97 -33.76 -25.68
CA LEU A 132 -18.73 -35.00 -24.95
C LEU A 132 -17.24 -35.15 -24.63
N SER A 133 -16.91 -35.18 -23.33
CA SER A 133 -15.58 -35.41 -22.81
C SER A 133 -15.64 -36.35 -21.61
N CYS A 134 -14.62 -37.19 -21.44
CA CYS A 134 -14.57 -38.20 -20.38
C CYS A 134 -13.26 -38.12 -19.60
N VAL A 135 -13.30 -38.49 -18.31
CA VAL A 135 -12.15 -38.55 -17.41
C VAL A 135 -12.24 -39.84 -16.60
N LEU A 136 -11.20 -40.68 -16.65
CA LEU A 136 -11.11 -41.89 -15.83
C LEU A 136 -10.54 -41.55 -14.45
N ASN A 137 -11.28 -41.84 -13.40
CA ASN A 137 -10.82 -41.77 -12.01
C ASN A 137 -10.05 -43.05 -11.66
N LEU A 138 -8.82 -42.96 -11.16
CA LEU A 138 -8.00 -44.15 -10.88
C LEU A 138 -8.30 -44.82 -9.53
N SER A 139 -9.07 -44.17 -8.65
CA SER A 139 -9.42 -44.73 -7.33
C SER A 139 -10.48 -45.84 -7.40
N ASP A 140 -11.44 -45.71 -8.33
CA ASP A 140 -12.55 -46.65 -8.57
C ASP A 140 -12.54 -47.23 -10.00
N TYR A 141 -11.67 -46.70 -10.87
CA TYR A 141 -11.68 -46.94 -12.32
C TYR A 141 -13.04 -46.66 -12.99
N GLY A 142 -13.79 -45.70 -12.45
CA GLY A 142 -15.00 -45.16 -13.06
C GLY A 142 -14.67 -44.11 -14.13
N LEU A 143 -15.26 -44.23 -15.31
CA LEU A 143 -15.09 -43.28 -16.41
C LEU A 143 -16.24 -42.26 -16.39
N THR A 144 -16.00 -41.10 -15.80
CA THR A 144 -16.99 -40.02 -15.71
C THR A 144 -16.96 -39.19 -16.98
N CYS A 145 -18.01 -39.34 -17.80
CA CYS A 145 -18.25 -38.52 -18.98
C CYS A 145 -19.19 -37.36 -18.67
N ARG A 146 -19.00 -36.25 -19.38
CA ARG A 146 -19.79 -35.02 -19.33
C ARG A 146 -20.05 -34.51 -20.74
N TRP A 147 -21.17 -33.82 -20.93
CA TRP A 147 -21.58 -33.24 -22.20
C TRP A 147 -22.39 -31.96 -21.96
N GLU A 148 -22.70 -31.25 -23.04
CA GLU A 148 -23.65 -30.15 -23.07
C GLU A 148 -25.00 -30.64 -23.60
N GLN A 149 -26.08 -30.23 -22.93
CA GLN A 149 -27.44 -30.50 -23.39
C GLN A 149 -27.81 -29.47 -24.47
N GLY A 150 -28.50 -29.91 -25.51
CA GLY A 150 -29.07 -29.00 -26.51
C GLY A 150 -30.32 -28.27 -25.99
N ALA A 151 -31.04 -27.61 -26.89
CA ALA A 151 -32.30 -26.95 -26.56
C ALA A 151 -33.33 -27.94 -25.98
N ASP A 152 -34.16 -27.45 -25.04
CA ASP A 152 -35.27 -28.24 -24.48
C ASP A 152 -36.24 -28.67 -25.60
N SER A 153 -36.62 -29.94 -25.57
CA SER A 153 -37.59 -30.51 -26.51
C SER A 153 -39.04 -30.30 -26.09
N HIS A 154 -39.27 -29.82 -24.86
CA HIS A 154 -40.57 -29.73 -24.17
C HIS A 154 -41.29 -31.08 -23.99
N LEU A 155 -40.60 -32.21 -24.25
CA LEU A 155 -41.12 -33.56 -24.10
C LEU A 155 -40.23 -34.39 -23.15
N PRO A 156 -40.79 -35.33 -22.38
CA PRO A 156 -40.01 -36.26 -21.57
C PRO A 156 -38.95 -36.97 -22.41
N THR A 157 -37.68 -36.69 -22.13
CA THR A 157 -36.53 -37.13 -22.92
C THR A 157 -35.63 -37.99 -22.05
N SER A 158 -35.46 -39.26 -22.42
CA SER A 158 -34.48 -40.15 -21.79
C SER A 158 -33.11 -39.95 -22.43
N VAL A 159 -32.12 -39.61 -21.61
CA VAL A 159 -30.71 -39.50 -22.03
C VAL A 159 -29.95 -40.69 -21.45
N VAL A 160 -29.17 -41.39 -22.27
CA VAL A 160 -28.33 -42.52 -21.85
C VAL A 160 -26.92 -42.38 -22.42
N LEU A 161 -25.91 -42.77 -21.66
CA LEU A 161 -24.54 -42.85 -22.15
C LEU A 161 -24.30 -44.28 -22.64
N LYS A 162 -24.01 -44.44 -23.94
CA LYS A 162 -23.69 -45.72 -24.58
C LYS A 162 -22.18 -45.89 -24.69
N CYS A 163 -21.72 -47.13 -24.63
CA CYS A 163 -20.34 -47.49 -24.93
C CYS A 163 -20.26 -48.83 -25.68
N THR A 164 -19.27 -48.98 -26.54
CA THR A 164 -18.91 -50.29 -27.13
C THR A 164 -17.39 -50.50 -27.19
N GLY A 165 -16.98 -51.75 -27.07
CA GLY A 165 -15.62 -52.19 -27.41
C GLY A 165 -15.54 -52.61 -28.88
N SER A 166 -14.33 -52.69 -29.42
CA SER A 166 -14.06 -52.85 -30.87
C SER A 166 -14.65 -54.09 -31.58
N ARG A 167 -15.30 -55.02 -30.86
CA ARG A 167 -16.02 -56.19 -31.39
C ARG A 167 -17.29 -56.54 -30.59
N ALA A 168 -17.88 -55.59 -29.86
CA ALA A 168 -19.04 -55.83 -29.01
C ALA A 168 -20.32 -55.15 -29.56
N GLN A 169 -21.50 -55.62 -29.11
CA GLN A 169 -22.73 -54.85 -29.23
C GLN A 169 -22.68 -53.64 -28.29
N ALA A 170 -23.35 -52.55 -28.67
CA ALA A 170 -23.43 -51.34 -27.85
C ALA A 170 -24.21 -51.60 -26.55
N VAL A 171 -23.62 -51.23 -25.42
CA VAL A 171 -24.23 -51.39 -24.08
C VAL A 171 -24.51 -50.00 -23.49
N THR A 172 -25.61 -49.88 -22.74
CA THR A 172 -25.84 -48.70 -21.88
C THR A 172 -24.79 -48.67 -20.79
N GLY A 173 -23.81 -47.77 -20.91
CA GLY A 173 -22.72 -47.60 -19.97
C GLY A 173 -23.22 -47.07 -18.62
N CYS A 174 -24.10 -46.07 -18.64
CA CYS A 174 -24.82 -45.57 -17.46
C CYS A 174 -25.99 -44.65 -17.86
N THR A 175 -26.85 -44.31 -16.89
CA THR A 175 -27.92 -43.30 -17.02
C THR A 175 -27.69 -42.15 -16.02
N PRO A 176 -27.80 -40.88 -16.45
CA PRO A 176 -27.62 -39.73 -15.57
C PRO A 176 -28.80 -39.60 -14.60
N GLN A 177 -28.52 -39.42 -13.31
CA GLN A 177 -29.56 -39.16 -12.31
C GLN A 177 -30.03 -37.70 -12.37
N GLY A 178 -31.32 -37.46 -12.13
CA GLY A 178 -31.87 -36.10 -11.94
C GLY A 178 -31.71 -35.14 -13.12
N GLY A 179 -31.49 -35.64 -14.35
CA GLY A 179 -31.34 -34.80 -15.55
C GLY A 179 -29.97 -34.11 -15.70
N HIS A 180 -28.95 -34.52 -14.93
CA HIS A 180 -27.59 -33.97 -15.06
C HIS A 180 -26.94 -34.32 -16.41
N SER A 181 -26.05 -33.45 -16.92
CA SER A 181 -25.28 -33.69 -18.15
C SER A 181 -23.95 -34.44 -17.93
N HIS A 182 -23.88 -35.28 -16.89
CA HIS A 182 -22.72 -36.11 -16.59
C HIS A 182 -23.14 -37.48 -16.05
N CYS A 183 -22.30 -38.49 -16.29
CA CYS A 183 -22.59 -39.87 -15.96
C CYS A 183 -21.30 -40.70 -15.89
N THR A 184 -21.21 -41.66 -14.97
CA THR A 184 -20.01 -42.49 -14.75
C THR A 184 -20.24 -43.93 -15.22
N VAL A 185 -19.48 -44.37 -16.23
CA VAL A 185 -19.47 -45.78 -16.66
C VAL A 185 -18.68 -46.60 -15.63
N PRO A 186 -19.24 -47.69 -15.07
CA PRO A 186 -18.55 -48.52 -14.10
C PRO A 186 -17.43 -49.35 -14.74
N ARG A 187 -16.35 -49.58 -13.98
CA ARG A 187 -15.15 -50.34 -14.40
C ARG A 187 -15.46 -51.67 -15.10
N GLN A 188 -16.54 -52.35 -14.73
CA GLN A 188 -16.96 -53.63 -15.29
C GLN A 188 -17.22 -53.57 -16.81
N LEU A 189 -17.64 -52.42 -17.34
CA LEU A 189 -17.92 -52.22 -18.76
C LEU A 189 -16.72 -51.66 -19.56
N LEU A 190 -15.61 -51.34 -18.89
CA LEU A 190 -14.46 -50.66 -19.50
C LEU A 190 -13.34 -51.61 -19.93
N GLN A 191 -12.89 -51.45 -21.17
CA GLN A 191 -11.73 -52.14 -21.75
C GLN A 191 -10.49 -51.24 -21.68
N LEU A 192 -9.85 -51.19 -20.50
CA LEU A 192 -8.60 -50.44 -20.30
C LEU A 192 -7.49 -50.95 -21.25
N TYR A 193 -6.62 -50.07 -21.74
CA TYR A 193 -5.55 -50.38 -22.70
C TYR A 193 -6.06 -50.84 -24.08
N ARG A 194 -7.30 -50.48 -24.44
CA ARG A 194 -7.93 -50.73 -25.74
C ARG A 194 -8.86 -49.57 -26.11
N GLN A 195 -9.00 -49.30 -27.41
CA GLN A 195 -9.96 -48.31 -27.88
C GLN A 195 -11.41 -48.79 -27.72
N MET A 196 -12.26 -47.88 -27.27
CA MET A 196 -13.71 -47.99 -27.17
C MET A 196 -14.36 -46.79 -27.87
N GLU A 197 -15.61 -46.95 -28.31
CA GLU A 197 -16.46 -45.80 -28.69
C GLU A 197 -17.44 -45.49 -27.57
N ILE A 198 -17.63 -44.20 -27.28
CA ILE A 198 -18.55 -43.70 -26.24
C ILE A 198 -19.34 -42.52 -26.81
N TRP A 199 -20.66 -42.53 -26.61
CA TRP A 199 -21.55 -41.49 -27.11
C TRP A 199 -22.80 -41.33 -26.24
N VAL A 200 -23.42 -40.15 -26.32
CA VAL A 200 -24.67 -39.84 -25.62
C VAL A 200 -25.83 -40.02 -26.59
N SER A 201 -26.85 -40.75 -26.17
CA SER A 201 -28.08 -41.00 -26.92
C SER A 201 -29.26 -40.39 -26.16
N ALA A 202 -29.89 -39.37 -26.76
CA ALA A 202 -31.08 -38.72 -26.23
C ALA A 202 -32.31 -39.12 -27.06
N SER A 203 -33.36 -39.64 -26.42
CA SER A 203 -34.57 -40.13 -27.09
C SER A 203 -35.83 -39.58 -26.43
N ASN A 204 -36.82 -39.21 -27.23
CA ASN A 204 -38.18 -38.88 -26.80
C ASN A 204 -39.21 -39.49 -27.78
N ALA A 205 -40.50 -39.22 -27.57
CA ALA A 205 -41.58 -39.80 -28.38
C ALA A 205 -41.59 -39.36 -29.87
N LEU A 206 -40.80 -38.35 -30.26
CA LEU A 206 -40.67 -37.87 -31.65
C LEU A 206 -39.38 -38.32 -32.34
N GLY A 207 -38.42 -38.92 -31.64
CA GLY A 207 -37.18 -39.41 -32.24
C GLY A 207 -36.02 -39.63 -31.28
N THR A 208 -34.85 -39.95 -31.84
CA THR A 208 -33.59 -40.12 -31.11
C THR A 208 -32.48 -39.34 -31.81
N ALA A 209 -31.60 -38.70 -31.02
CA ALA A 209 -30.41 -38.00 -31.49
C ALA A 209 -29.18 -38.47 -30.69
N GLU A 210 -28.06 -38.63 -31.38
CA GLU A 210 -26.81 -39.13 -30.80
C GLU A 210 -25.68 -38.11 -30.98
N SER A 211 -24.79 -38.02 -29.98
CA SER A 211 -23.58 -37.16 -30.03
C SER A 211 -22.58 -37.66 -31.08
N GLU A 212 -21.49 -36.91 -31.28
CA GLU A 212 -20.30 -37.51 -31.90
C GLU A 212 -19.79 -38.70 -31.06
N HIS A 213 -19.22 -39.69 -31.75
CA HIS A 213 -18.64 -40.89 -31.13
C HIS A 213 -17.20 -40.63 -30.67
N LEU A 214 -17.01 -40.53 -29.36
CA LEU A 214 -15.69 -40.34 -28.75
C LEU A 214 -14.92 -41.67 -28.75
N ARG A 215 -13.89 -41.77 -29.62
CA ARG A 215 -12.97 -42.92 -29.70
C ARG A 215 -11.77 -42.72 -28.78
N ILE A 216 -11.71 -43.46 -27.67
CA ILE A 216 -10.62 -43.36 -26.68
C ILE A 216 -10.26 -44.73 -26.07
N ASP A 217 -9.01 -44.88 -25.63
CA ASP A 217 -8.67 -45.79 -24.52
C ASP A 217 -9.05 -45.06 -23.22
N PRO A 218 -9.87 -45.65 -22.31
CA PRO A 218 -10.17 -45.04 -21.02
C PRO A 218 -8.92 -44.66 -20.22
N MET A 219 -7.79 -45.37 -20.40
CA MET A 219 -6.53 -45.05 -19.73
C MET A 219 -5.86 -43.78 -20.27
N ASP A 220 -6.10 -43.38 -21.51
CA ASP A 220 -5.53 -42.16 -22.10
C ASP A 220 -6.18 -40.89 -21.56
N VAL A 221 -7.41 -40.99 -21.02
CA VAL A 221 -8.10 -39.92 -20.28
C VAL A 221 -8.02 -40.09 -18.76
N ALA A 222 -7.07 -40.89 -18.26
CA ALA A 222 -6.85 -41.08 -16.83
C ALA A 222 -6.41 -39.81 -16.12
N LYS A 223 -7.10 -39.46 -15.02
CA LYS A 223 -6.68 -38.39 -14.13
C LYS A 223 -5.61 -38.91 -13.17
N LEU A 224 -4.36 -38.57 -13.44
CA LEU A 224 -3.24 -38.94 -12.59
C LEU A 224 -3.25 -38.14 -11.28
N ASP A 225 -2.86 -38.81 -10.20
CA ASP A 225 -2.46 -38.17 -8.95
C ASP A 225 -1.23 -37.27 -9.15
N PRO A 226 -1.05 -36.22 -8.32
CA PRO A 226 0.17 -35.42 -8.34
C PRO A 226 1.40 -36.28 -7.95
N PRO A 227 2.54 -36.16 -8.66
CA PRO A 227 3.78 -36.83 -8.28
C PRO A 227 4.32 -36.28 -6.95
N THR A 228 5.11 -37.08 -6.23
CA THR A 228 5.76 -36.68 -4.98
C THR A 228 7.24 -36.38 -5.23
N LEU A 229 7.66 -35.14 -4.95
CA LEU A 229 9.09 -34.79 -4.94
C LEU A 229 9.73 -35.42 -3.70
N GLN A 230 10.50 -36.49 -3.86
CA GLN A 230 11.07 -37.31 -2.78
C GLN A 230 12.38 -36.73 -2.22
N SER A 231 13.27 -36.23 -3.08
CA SER A 231 14.47 -35.52 -2.66
C SER A 231 14.85 -34.42 -3.64
N ILE A 232 15.51 -33.38 -3.13
CA ILE A 232 16.19 -32.34 -3.91
C ILE A 232 17.56 -32.18 -3.26
N GLN A 233 18.63 -32.30 -4.05
CA GLN A 233 20.01 -32.29 -3.57
C GLN A 233 20.90 -31.52 -4.55
N SER A 234 21.85 -30.74 -4.06
CA SER A 234 22.88 -30.10 -4.90
C SER A 234 23.96 -31.11 -5.27
N ILE A 235 24.32 -31.24 -6.55
CA ILE A 235 25.29 -32.25 -7.01
C ILE A 235 26.24 -31.68 -8.09
N PRO A 236 27.56 -31.62 -7.85
CA PRO A 236 28.26 -31.48 -6.56
C PRO A 236 28.40 -30.01 -6.13
N PHE A 237 28.94 -29.80 -4.91
CA PHE A 237 29.08 -28.52 -4.17
C PHE A 237 29.88 -27.36 -4.83
N GLN A 238 30.27 -27.50 -6.09
CA GLN A 238 30.97 -26.47 -6.87
C GLN A 238 30.12 -25.95 -8.05
N THR A 239 29.10 -26.71 -8.44
CA THR A 239 28.23 -26.49 -9.60
C THR A 239 26.91 -25.86 -9.20
N ASP A 240 26.31 -25.12 -10.11
CA ASP A 240 24.98 -24.51 -10.00
C ASP A 240 23.82 -25.52 -10.21
N CYS A 241 24.09 -26.80 -9.98
CA CYS A 241 23.23 -27.93 -10.33
C CYS A 241 22.56 -28.59 -9.12
N ILE A 242 21.29 -28.93 -9.28
CA ILE A 242 20.53 -29.80 -8.38
C ILE A 242 20.09 -31.07 -9.13
N ALA A 243 20.05 -32.18 -8.42
CA ALA A 243 19.28 -33.36 -8.79
C ALA A 243 17.96 -33.36 -8.01
N LEU A 244 16.87 -33.65 -8.72
CA LEU A 244 15.55 -33.89 -8.14
C LEU A 244 15.21 -35.36 -8.35
N ALA A 245 14.72 -36.03 -7.30
CA ALA A 245 14.11 -37.35 -7.39
C ALA A 245 12.61 -37.22 -7.11
N TRP A 246 11.78 -37.89 -7.92
CA TRP A 246 10.34 -37.96 -7.72
C TRP A 246 9.85 -39.40 -7.82
N ASP A 247 8.68 -39.59 -7.22
CA ASP A 247 7.94 -40.82 -7.18
C ASP A 247 6.49 -40.57 -7.64
N VAL A 248 5.78 -41.64 -7.98
CA VAL A 248 4.43 -41.59 -8.55
C VAL A 248 3.50 -42.51 -7.75
N ALA A 249 2.19 -42.43 -7.97
CA ALA A 249 1.27 -43.34 -7.30
C ALA A 249 1.53 -44.78 -7.75
N ARG A 250 1.50 -45.75 -6.83
CA ARG A 250 1.73 -47.19 -7.13
C ARG A 250 0.92 -47.72 -8.32
N GLY A 251 -0.31 -47.24 -8.48
CA GLY A 251 -1.18 -47.59 -9.61
C GLY A 251 -0.75 -47.04 -10.98
N THR A 252 0.31 -46.23 -11.05
CA THR A 252 0.82 -45.59 -12.27
C THR A 252 2.33 -45.76 -12.51
N GLU A 253 3.07 -46.45 -11.62
CA GLU A 253 4.52 -46.72 -11.75
C GLU A 253 4.92 -47.34 -13.09
N HIS A 254 4.09 -48.22 -13.64
CA HIS A 254 4.35 -48.90 -14.92
C HIS A 254 4.09 -48.02 -16.15
N MET A 255 3.36 -46.91 -16.00
CA MET A 255 2.95 -46.04 -17.10
C MET A 255 4.09 -45.09 -17.51
N GLU A 256 4.20 -44.81 -18.81
CA GLU A 256 5.06 -43.73 -19.28
C GLU A 256 4.32 -42.39 -19.15
N LEU A 257 4.98 -41.44 -18.49
CA LEU A 257 4.48 -40.12 -18.15
C LEU A 257 5.30 -39.03 -18.84
N GLN A 258 4.62 -37.96 -19.22
CA GLN A 258 5.22 -36.67 -19.53
C GLN A 258 4.98 -35.74 -18.34
N CYS A 259 6.06 -35.23 -17.74
CA CYS A 259 6.04 -34.41 -16.55
C CYS A 259 6.60 -33.00 -16.81
N GLU A 260 6.19 -32.07 -15.96
CA GLU A 260 6.67 -30.69 -15.91
C GLU A 260 7.06 -30.33 -14.49
N LEU A 261 8.26 -29.78 -14.33
CA LEU A 261 8.75 -29.20 -13.09
C LEU A 261 8.65 -27.67 -13.18
N ARG A 262 8.12 -27.03 -12.14
CA ARG A 262 8.22 -25.57 -11.99
C ARG A 262 8.98 -25.20 -10.72
N TYR A 263 9.72 -24.11 -10.79
CA TYR A 263 10.45 -23.56 -9.65
C TYR A 263 10.50 -22.03 -9.67
N ARG A 264 10.76 -21.43 -8.50
CA ARG A 264 11.03 -19.98 -8.35
C ARG A 264 11.89 -19.74 -7.12
N ALA A 265 12.70 -18.68 -7.12
CA ALA A 265 13.34 -18.19 -5.90
C ALA A 265 12.29 -17.54 -4.98
N ALA A 266 12.62 -17.34 -3.70
CA ALA A 266 11.70 -16.71 -2.75
C ALA A 266 11.32 -15.25 -3.13
N GLU A 267 12.20 -14.55 -3.84
CA GLU A 267 12.02 -13.14 -4.26
C GLU A 267 11.50 -13.01 -5.71
N ASP A 268 11.51 -14.09 -6.50
CA ASP A 268 10.97 -14.09 -7.85
C ASP A 268 9.45 -14.36 -7.83
N PRO A 269 8.58 -13.45 -8.32
CA PRO A 269 7.15 -13.70 -8.37
C PRO A 269 6.78 -14.76 -9.42
N ALA A 270 7.54 -14.82 -10.51
CA ALA A 270 7.32 -15.70 -11.66
C ALA A 270 7.84 -17.13 -11.42
N TRP A 271 7.17 -18.11 -12.04
CA TRP A 271 7.62 -19.50 -12.05
C TRP A 271 8.41 -19.80 -13.32
N ALA A 272 9.65 -20.26 -13.19
CA ALA A 272 10.35 -20.95 -14.26
C ALA A 272 9.71 -22.33 -14.48
N LEU A 273 9.59 -22.75 -15.75
CA LEU A 273 8.98 -24.03 -16.14
C LEU A 273 10.00 -24.87 -16.93
N VAL A 274 10.09 -26.15 -16.58
CA VAL A 274 10.89 -27.16 -17.28
C VAL A 274 9.93 -28.22 -17.81
N THR A 275 9.88 -28.35 -19.13
CA THR A 275 9.05 -29.31 -19.88
C THR A 275 9.92 -30.46 -20.41
N GLY A 276 9.31 -31.47 -21.03
CA GLY A 276 10.04 -32.55 -21.70
C GLY A 276 10.64 -33.61 -20.79
N ILE A 277 10.29 -33.64 -19.50
CA ILE A 277 10.65 -34.73 -18.59
C ILE A 277 9.76 -35.93 -18.95
N ILE A 278 10.31 -36.95 -19.62
CA ILE A 278 9.59 -38.15 -20.04
C ILE A 278 10.15 -39.37 -19.30
N GLY A 279 9.28 -40.21 -18.73
CA GLY A 279 9.69 -41.41 -17.98
C GLY A 279 8.64 -41.90 -16.98
N ARG A 280 9.10 -42.55 -15.91
CA ARG A 280 8.28 -43.05 -14.79
C ARG A 280 8.54 -42.19 -13.53
N ALA A 281 8.51 -42.78 -12.34
CA ALA A 281 9.34 -42.30 -11.23
C ALA A 281 10.82 -42.28 -11.65
N GLY A 282 11.62 -41.38 -11.08
CA GLY A 282 13.02 -41.24 -11.49
C GLY A 282 13.72 -39.98 -10.98
N THR A 283 14.83 -39.66 -11.62
CA THR A 283 15.70 -38.52 -11.28
C THR A 283 15.99 -37.64 -12.48
N ALA A 284 16.05 -36.32 -12.29
CA ALA A 284 16.52 -35.37 -13.28
C ALA A 284 17.48 -34.35 -12.66
N GLN A 285 18.52 -33.98 -13.41
CA GLN A 285 19.44 -32.90 -13.04
C GLN A 285 19.05 -31.61 -13.77
N ARG A 286 19.12 -30.47 -13.07
CA ARG A 286 18.96 -29.14 -13.65
C ARG A 286 20.01 -28.19 -13.06
N CYS A 287 20.59 -27.36 -13.90
CA CYS A 287 21.55 -26.32 -13.52
C CYS A 287 20.97 -24.92 -13.83
N GLY A 288 21.70 -23.86 -13.49
CA GLY A 288 21.26 -22.47 -13.55
C GLY A 288 20.69 -21.92 -12.24
N PHE A 289 20.97 -22.56 -11.10
CA PHE A 289 20.49 -22.10 -9.78
C PHE A 289 21.52 -21.20 -9.08
N LEU A 290 21.05 -20.16 -8.40
CA LEU A 290 21.90 -19.33 -7.54
C LEU A 290 22.33 -20.12 -6.29
N PHE A 291 23.55 -19.90 -5.81
CA PHE A 291 24.09 -20.52 -4.59
C PHE A 291 23.47 -19.92 -3.32
N GLY A 292 23.35 -20.71 -2.26
CA GLY A 292 22.82 -20.29 -0.96
C GLY A 292 21.39 -19.72 -0.99
N THR A 293 20.62 -20.02 -2.03
CA THR A 293 19.36 -19.33 -2.37
C THR A 293 18.15 -20.24 -2.14
N PRO A 294 17.09 -19.77 -1.45
CA PRO A 294 15.88 -20.56 -1.22
C PRO A 294 14.99 -20.60 -2.46
N TYR A 295 14.69 -21.81 -2.93
CA TYR A 295 13.79 -22.09 -4.05
C TYR A 295 12.58 -22.93 -3.61
N THR A 296 11.41 -22.67 -4.21
CA THR A 296 10.22 -23.52 -4.09
C THR A 296 10.04 -24.33 -5.39
N PHE A 297 9.80 -25.64 -5.26
CA PHE A 297 9.60 -26.57 -6.38
C PHE A 297 8.22 -27.23 -6.34
N GLN A 298 7.62 -27.43 -7.51
CA GLN A 298 6.41 -28.25 -7.71
C GLN A 298 6.49 -29.00 -9.03
N MET A 299 5.94 -30.23 -9.09
CA MET A 299 5.90 -31.03 -10.31
C MET A 299 4.47 -31.50 -10.64
N ARG A 300 4.18 -31.73 -11.91
CA ARG A 300 2.93 -32.35 -12.40
C ARG A 300 3.22 -33.32 -13.53
N CYS A 301 2.35 -34.28 -13.78
CA CYS A 301 2.49 -35.26 -14.87
C CYS A 301 1.17 -35.47 -15.62
N ARG A 302 1.27 -35.91 -16.87
CA ARG A 302 0.20 -36.53 -17.66
C ARG A 302 0.74 -37.81 -18.32
N ARG A 303 -0.16 -38.63 -18.87
CA ARG A 303 0.22 -39.84 -19.60
C ARG A 303 0.86 -39.50 -20.95
N SER A 304 1.94 -40.20 -21.31
CA SER A 304 2.78 -39.90 -22.48
C SER A 304 2.14 -40.30 -23.83
N SER A 305 1.36 -41.39 -23.86
CA SER A 305 0.82 -41.99 -25.08
C SER A 305 -0.16 -41.11 -25.87
N ALA A 306 -0.92 -40.25 -25.19
CA ALA A 306 -2.01 -39.48 -25.80
C ALA A 306 -2.09 -38.05 -25.25
N PRO A 307 -1.05 -37.21 -25.43
CA PRO A 307 -0.90 -35.95 -24.73
C PRO A 307 -1.99 -34.90 -25.07
N ALA A 308 -2.71 -35.07 -26.18
CA ALA A 308 -3.86 -34.23 -26.54
C ALA A 308 -5.14 -34.55 -25.73
N LEU A 309 -5.28 -35.78 -25.23
CA LEU A 309 -6.41 -36.26 -24.43
C LEU A 309 -6.07 -36.33 -22.93
N ALA A 310 -4.81 -36.60 -22.60
CA ALA A 310 -4.33 -36.79 -21.24
C ALA A 310 -4.33 -35.49 -20.42
N SER A 311 -5.27 -35.41 -19.48
CA SER A 311 -5.34 -34.32 -18.50
C SER A 311 -4.14 -34.33 -17.54
N TRP A 312 -3.47 -33.17 -17.42
CA TRP A 312 -2.46 -32.94 -16.36
C TRP A 312 -3.00 -33.26 -14.96
N SER A 313 -2.15 -33.86 -14.13
CA SER A 313 -2.36 -33.98 -12.68
C SER A 313 -2.53 -32.60 -12.03
N ARG A 314 -2.92 -32.58 -10.76
CA ARG A 314 -2.67 -31.39 -9.92
C ARG A 314 -1.14 -31.18 -9.79
N TRP A 315 -0.72 -29.97 -9.44
CA TRP A 315 0.66 -29.75 -8.99
C TRP A 315 0.89 -30.49 -7.66
N SER A 316 2.10 -31.01 -7.47
CA SER A 316 2.56 -31.56 -6.20
C SER A 316 2.44 -30.55 -5.05
N PRO A 317 2.46 -31.00 -3.79
CA PRO A 317 2.82 -30.15 -2.67
C PRO A 317 4.09 -29.34 -2.98
N ALA A 318 4.13 -28.09 -2.52
CA ALA A 318 5.27 -27.22 -2.69
C ALA A 318 6.43 -27.67 -1.78
N ARG A 319 7.57 -28.02 -2.37
CA ARG A 319 8.77 -28.40 -1.61
C ARG A 319 9.80 -27.29 -1.69
N ASN A 320 10.15 -26.72 -0.54
CA ASN A 320 11.24 -25.76 -0.45
C ASN A 320 12.59 -26.47 -0.35
N TYR A 321 13.61 -25.92 -1.01
CA TYR A 321 15.00 -26.35 -0.90
C TYR A 321 15.92 -25.14 -1.08
N THR A 322 16.88 -24.97 -0.18
CA THR A 322 17.95 -23.98 -0.31
C THR A 322 19.15 -24.66 -0.95
N THR A 323 19.68 -24.09 -2.03
CA THR A 323 20.93 -24.55 -2.63
C THR A 323 22.10 -24.40 -1.65
N HIS A 324 23.13 -25.24 -1.79
CA HIS A 324 24.36 -25.11 -1.00
C HIS A 324 24.99 -23.73 -1.17
N GLU A 325 25.64 -23.24 -0.12
CA GLU A 325 26.48 -22.04 -0.22
C GLU A 325 27.75 -22.32 -1.03
N LYS A 326 28.29 -21.27 -1.64
CA LYS A 326 29.61 -21.23 -2.27
C LYS A 326 30.34 -20.00 -1.76
N ALA A 327 31.67 -19.99 -1.71
CA ALA A 327 32.41 -18.83 -1.19
C ALA A 327 32.02 -17.53 -1.93
N PRO A 328 31.98 -16.35 -1.27
CA PRO A 328 31.56 -15.11 -1.92
C PRO A 328 32.49 -14.73 -3.07
N THR A 329 31.94 -14.17 -4.14
CA THR A 329 32.64 -13.84 -5.39
C THR A 329 32.57 -12.35 -5.72
N GLY A 330 33.47 -11.85 -6.58
CA GLY A 330 33.52 -10.43 -6.97
C GLY A 330 34.54 -9.62 -6.16
N LYS A 331 34.50 -8.30 -6.32
CA LYS A 331 35.33 -7.31 -5.59
C LYS A 331 34.41 -6.38 -4.81
N LEU A 332 34.62 -6.29 -3.49
CA LEU A 332 33.84 -5.45 -2.59
C LEU A 332 34.09 -3.97 -2.90
N ASP A 333 33.04 -3.14 -2.92
CA ASP A 333 33.23 -1.68 -2.91
C ASP A 333 33.82 -1.30 -1.55
N ALA A 334 34.98 -0.62 -1.54
CA ALA A 334 35.67 -0.20 -0.31
C ALA A 334 36.10 1.27 -0.40
N TRP A 335 35.93 2.00 0.71
CA TRP A 335 36.34 3.40 0.87
C TRP A 335 37.06 3.59 2.20
N TRP A 336 38.03 4.51 2.25
CA TRP A 336 38.88 4.69 3.42
C TRP A 336 39.14 6.16 3.77
N GLY A 337 39.18 6.43 5.07
CA GLY A 337 39.86 7.59 5.64
C GLY A 337 41.17 7.13 6.27
N ALA A 338 42.25 7.89 6.10
CA ALA A 338 43.53 7.62 6.73
C ALA A 338 44.09 8.90 7.37
N GLN A 339 44.67 8.80 8.57
CA GLN A 339 45.26 9.91 9.30
C GLN A 339 46.59 9.49 9.97
N PRO A 340 47.61 10.37 10.06
CA PRO A 340 48.83 10.07 10.80
C PRO A 340 48.55 9.88 12.30
N ALA A 341 48.98 8.74 12.85
CA ALA A 341 48.77 8.39 14.27
C ALA A 341 49.83 9.04 15.17
N GLY A 342 49.81 10.37 15.24
CA GLY A 342 50.72 11.19 16.04
C GLY A 342 52.20 10.96 15.71
N ALA A 343 53.06 11.13 16.72
CA ALA A 343 54.52 10.97 16.60
C ALA A 343 54.99 9.50 16.43
N GLY A 344 54.08 8.52 16.34
CA GLY A 344 54.40 7.09 16.42
C GLY A 344 54.76 6.40 15.09
N GLY A 345 54.85 7.10 13.97
CA GLY A 345 55.19 6.50 12.66
C GLY A 345 54.14 5.50 12.12
N ARG A 346 52.92 5.54 12.66
CA ARG A 346 51.78 4.71 12.25
C ARG A 346 50.73 5.54 11.51
N LEU A 347 49.91 4.86 10.72
CA LEU A 347 48.77 5.41 10.01
C LEU A 347 47.51 4.76 10.59
N GLU A 348 46.61 5.57 11.13
CA GLU A 348 45.26 5.13 11.50
C GLU A 348 44.38 5.12 10.25
N VAL A 349 43.74 3.99 10.00
CA VAL A 349 42.91 3.74 8.82
C VAL A 349 41.51 3.35 9.29
N GLN A 350 40.52 4.16 8.92
CA GLN A 350 39.12 3.77 8.93
C GLN A 350 38.78 3.21 7.56
N LEU A 351 38.58 1.89 7.48
CA LEU A 351 38.10 1.21 6.28
C LEU A 351 36.59 0.98 6.40
N ARG A 352 35.85 1.35 5.35
CA ARG A 352 34.41 1.11 5.18
C ARG A 352 34.20 0.32 3.89
N TRP A 353 33.21 -0.55 3.83
CA TRP A 353 32.87 -1.29 2.61
C TRP A 353 31.36 -1.46 2.43
N LYS A 354 30.94 -1.91 1.25
CA LYS A 354 29.59 -2.43 1.01
C LYS A 354 29.58 -3.95 1.21
N PRO A 355 28.47 -4.54 1.64
CA PRO A 355 28.30 -5.99 1.54
C PRO A 355 28.33 -6.42 0.07
N PRO A 356 28.75 -7.66 -0.25
CA PRO A 356 28.64 -8.18 -1.62
C PRO A 356 27.17 -8.21 -2.06
N ARG A 357 26.91 -8.07 -3.36
CA ARG A 357 25.54 -8.14 -3.89
C ARG A 357 24.97 -9.54 -3.64
N GLN A 358 23.66 -9.69 -3.59
CA GLN A 358 23.02 -10.99 -3.27
C GLN A 358 23.50 -12.15 -4.17
N ARG A 359 23.67 -11.90 -5.48
CA ARG A 359 24.22 -12.86 -6.47
C ARG A 359 25.73 -13.09 -6.36
N GLU A 360 26.44 -12.24 -5.62
CA GLU A 360 27.87 -12.33 -5.35
C GLU A 360 28.16 -13.00 -3.99
N ALA A 361 27.24 -12.84 -3.03
CA ALA A 361 27.34 -13.39 -1.67
C ALA A 361 27.31 -14.91 -1.61
N ASN A 362 26.62 -15.56 -2.58
CA ASN A 362 26.53 -17.02 -2.76
C ASN A 362 26.07 -17.81 -1.50
N GLY A 363 25.40 -17.14 -0.57
CA GLY A 363 25.11 -17.62 0.78
C GLY A 363 25.02 -16.48 1.79
N ARG A 364 24.83 -16.82 3.06
CA ARG A 364 24.79 -15.86 4.17
C ARG A 364 26.21 -15.45 4.54
N VAL A 365 26.58 -14.20 4.23
CA VAL A 365 27.84 -13.62 4.72
C VAL A 365 27.86 -13.66 6.25
N LEU A 366 28.88 -14.30 6.81
CA LEU A 366 29.09 -14.46 8.26
C LEU A 366 30.01 -13.37 8.81
N GLY A 367 30.91 -12.81 7.99
CA GLY A 367 31.76 -11.70 8.36
C GLY A 367 32.77 -11.30 7.29
N TYR A 368 33.67 -10.41 7.66
CA TYR A 368 34.71 -9.83 6.83
C TYR A 368 36.06 -9.85 7.54
N ARG A 369 37.13 -10.04 6.76
CA ARG A 369 38.51 -10.10 7.25
C ARG A 369 39.37 -9.08 6.51
N VAL A 370 40.26 -8.41 7.23
CA VAL A 370 41.24 -7.44 6.69
C VAL A 370 42.65 -7.92 7.02
N THR A 371 43.54 -7.97 6.03
CA THR A 371 44.91 -8.52 6.15
C THR A 371 45.95 -7.62 5.48
N LEU A 372 47.21 -7.66 5.94
CA LEU A 372 48.32 -6.89 5.35
C LEU A 372 48.91 -7.50 4.07
N SER A 373 48.65 -8.79 3.82
CA SER A 373 49.20 -9.54 2.69
C SER A 373 48.21 -10.59 2.21
N PRO A 374 48.22 -10.95 0.92
CA PRO A 374 47.31 -11.98 0.40
C PRO A 374 47.78 -13.37 0.85
N ARG A 375 46.83 -14.30 1.03
CA ARG A 375 47.08 -15.69 1.41
C ARG A 375 48.05 -16.36 0.39
N ARG A 376 49.20 -16.86 0.86
CA ARG A 376 50.21 -17.53 0.02
C ARG A 376 50.53 -18.93 0.55
N ARG A 377 50.52 -19.94 -0.32
CA ARG A 377 50.91 -21.33 -0.06
C ARG A 377 50.37 -21.90 1.27
N GLY A 378 49.08 -21.71 1.54
CA GLY A 378 48.39 -22.28 2.70
C GLY A 378 48.73 -21.67 4.07
N ARG A 379 49.61 -20.65 4.14
CA ARG A 379 49.84 -19.90 5.39
C ARG A 379 48.86 -18.74 5.47
N ASP A 380 48.06 -18.74 6.53
CA ASP A 380 47.06 -17.70 6.74
C ASP A 380 47.72 -16.43 7.32
N PRO A 381 47.58 -15.27 6.67
CA PRO A 381 48.09 -14.02 7.18
C PRO A 381 47.27 -13.58 8.41
N PRO A 382 47.88 -12.95 9.43
CA PRO A 382 47.17 -12.45 10.59
C PRO A 382 46.14 -11.39 10.16
N ALA A 383 44.91 -11.54 10.64
CA ALA A 383 43.85 -10.56 10.43
C ALA A 383 44.13 -9.31 11.27
N ILE A 384 44.25 -8.16 10.61
CA ILE A 384 44.25 -6.84 11.28
C ILE A 384 42.87 -6.58 11.89
N CYS A 385 41.82 -7.05 11.21
CA CYS A 385 40.45 -6.97 11.65
C CYS A 385 39.66 -8.19 11.19
N ASN A 386 38.77 -8.69 12.04
CA ASN A 386 37.76 -9.69 11.74
C ASN A 386 36.45 -9.22 12.36
N THR A 387 35.42 -8.99 11.57
CA THR A 387 34.20 -8.28 12.01
C THR A 387 32.98 -8.64 11.18
N THR A 388 31.80 -8.63 11.81
CA THR A 388 30.50 -8.79 11.15
C THR A 388 30.00 -7.48 10.53
N HIS A 389 30.54 -6.34 10.96
CA HIS A 389 30.15 -5.01 10.48
C HIS A 389 30.86 -4.64 9.18
N THR A 390 30.31 -3.69 8.43
CA THR A 390 30.87 -3.16 7.17
C THR A 390 31.86 -2.00 7.35
N ARG A 391 32.48 -1.91 8.55
CA ARG A 391 33.47 -0.90 8.92
C ARG A 391 34.48 -1.47 9.90
N CYS A 392 35.73 -1.03 9.82
CA CYS A 392 36.74 -1.28 10.84
C CYS A 392 37.80 -0.17 10.89
N ASN A 393 38.19 0.22 12.11
CA ASN A 393 39.31 1.13 12.36
C ASN A 393 40.52 0.32 12.82
N PHE A 394 41.71 0.57 12.27
CA PHE A 394 42.94 -0.12 12.66
C PHE A 394 44.19 0.74 12.38
N SER A 395 45.33 0.44 13.00
CA SER A 395 46.57 1.20 12.81
C SER A 395 47.71 0.37 12.20
N VAL A 396 48.21 0.80 11.04
CA VAL A 396 49.29 0.14 10.27
C VAL A 396 50.60 0.95 10.32
N PRO A 397 51.78 0.40 9.98
CA PRO A 397 52.99 1.19 9.74
C PRO A 397 52.76 2.21 8.61
N ALA A 398 53.28 3.43 8.71
CA ALA A 398 52.99 4.52 7.75
C ALA A 398 53.33 4.20 6.28
N GLY A 399 54.31 3.33 6.00
CA GLY A 399 54.65 2.87 4.65
C GLY A 399 53.67 1.85 4.03
N THR A 400 52.57 1.52 4.69
CA THR A 400 51.62 0.48 4.25
C THR A 400 50.74 1.01 3.12
N ARG A 401 51.09 0.70 1.87
CA ARG A 401 50.37 1.17 0.66
C ARG A 401 49.15 0.33 0.26
N ARG A 402 48.99 -0.88 0.81
CA ARG A 402 47.96 -1.86 0.39
C ARG A 402 47.45 -2.65 1.60
N VAL A 403 46.14 -2.95 1.62
CA VAL A 403 45.50 -3.91 2.52
C VAL A 403 44.53 -4.79 1.73
N TYR A 404 44.19 -5.97 2.24
CA TYR A 404 43.37 -6.96 1.53
C TYR A 404 42.12 -7.28 2.35
N LEU A 405 40.95 -7.03 1.76
CA LEU A 405 39.62 -7.22 2.35
C LEU A 405 38.93 -8.43 1.71
N SER A 406 38.47 -9.36 2.52
CA SER A 406 37.70 -10.55 2.11
C SER A 406 36.38 -10.65 2.88
N ALA A 407 35.36 -11.25 2.26
CA ALA A 407 34.11 -11.66 2.91
C ALA A 407 34.08 -13.18 3.03
N TYR A 408 33.48 -13.73 4.09
CA TYR A 408 33.34 -15.18 4.25
C TYR A 408 31.92 -15.61 4.62
N ASN A 409 31.53 -16.79 4.18
CA ASN A 409 30.29 -17.49 4.54
C ASN A 409 30.61 -18.92 5.02
N ALA A 410 29.63 -19.82 5.11
CA ALA A 410 29.88 -21.18 5.62
C ALA A 410 30.67 -22.07 4.65
N ALA A 411 30.65 -21.74 3.35
CA ALA A 411 31.36 -22.49 2.31
C ALA A 411 32.80 -21.98 2.06
N GLY A 412 33.14 -20.75 2.46
CA GLY A 412 34.52 -20.28 2.43
C GLY A 412 34.69 -18.76 2.41
N GLU A 413 35.91 -18.35 2.13
CA GLU A 413 36.36 -16.95 2.05
C GLU A 413 36.52 -16.50 0.59
N SER A 414 36.17 -15.24 0.30
CA SER A 414 36.24 -14.66 -1.03
C SER A 414 37.68 -14.49 -1.53
N ALA A 415 37.82 -14.26 -2.84
CA ALA A 415 39.04 -13.65 -3.35
C ALA A 415 39.31 -12.32 -2.61
N PRO A 416 40.57 -12.01 -2.24
CA PRO A 416 40.89 -10.78 -1.54
C PRO A 416 40.73 -9.57 -2.46
N THR A 417 39.90 -8.61 -2.04
CA THR A 417 39.82 -7.28 -2.65
C THR A 417 41.01 -6.46 -2.18
N GLU A 418 41.92 -6.12 -3.09
CA GLU A 418 43.04 -5.22 -2.82
C GLU A 418 42.54 -3.77 -2.70
N VAL A 419 42.77 -3.16 -1.54
CA VAL A 419 42.49 -1.74 -1.26
C VAL A 419 43.83 -1.01 -1.19
N VAL A 420 44.05 -0.07 -2.10
CA VAL A 420 45.29 0.70 -2.18
C VAL A 420 45.14 1.99 -1.37
N LEU A 421 45.95 2.14 -0.33
CA LEU A 421 45.96 3.33 0.53
C LEU A 421 46.77 4.42 -0.19
N LEU A 422 46.05 5.20 -1.00
CA LEU A 422 46.61 6.27 -1.83
C LEU A 422 46.52 7.65 -1.17
N GLU A 423 47.47 8.53 -1.49
CA GLU A 423 47.45 9.93 -1.09
C GLU A 423 46.43 10.75 -1.92
N ARG A 424 45.89 11.81 -1.33
CA ARG A 424 44.94 12.74 -1.96
C ARG A 424 45.69 13.93 -2.59
N LYS A 425 46.40 13.67 -3.70
CA LYS A 425 47.27 14.65 -4.39
C LYS A 425 46.96 14.82 -5.90
N GLY A 426 46.00 14.08 -6.45
CA GLY A 426 45.57 14.22 -7.84
C GLY A 426 44.73 15.47 -8.09
N GLN A 427 44.49 15.78 -9.37
CA GLN A 427 43.74 16.98 -9.78
C GLN A 427 42.28 16.94 -9.28
N PRO A 428 41.73 18.06 -8.77
CA PRO A 428 40.30 18.18 -8.47
C PRO A 428 39.46 18.20 -9.76
N LEU A 429 38.15 17.97 -9.62
CA LEU A 429 37.17 18.07 -10.70
C LEU A 429 36.60 19.49 -10.83
N ALA A 430 35.94 19.75 -11.96
CA ALA A 430 35.17 20.97 -12.21
C ALA A 430 33.66 20.68 -12.29
N GLY A 431 32.84 21.73 -12.38
CA GLY A 431 31.40 21.63 -12.66
C GLY A 431 30.51 20.95 -11.60
N LEU A 432 31.02 20.68 -10.39
CA LEU A 432 30.30 19.91 -9.38
C LEU A 432 29.02 20.62 -8.89
N ARG A 433 27.87 20.03 -9.23
CA ARG A 433 26.53 20.50 -8.85
C ARG A 433 25.65 19.34 -8.41
N ALA A 434 24.74 19.58 -7.48
CA ALA A 434 23.76 18.59 -7.04
C ALA A 434 22.34 19.19 -7.09
N VAL A 435 21.40 18.45 -7.68
CA VAL A 435 20.00 18.88 -7.91
C VAL A 435 19.02 17.79 -7.48
N PRO A 436 17.74 18.11 -7.19
CA PRO A 436 16.71 17.12 -6.90
C PRO A 436 16.59 16.02 -7.97
N GLY A 437 16.56 14.75 -7.54
CA GLY A 437 16.14 13.61 -8.37
C GLY A 437 14.76 13.06 -7.98
N GLY A 438 14.20 13.54 -6.88
CA GLY A 438 12.96 13.11 -6.24
C GLY A 438 13.00 13.51 -4.76
N GLU A 439 11.90 13.30 -4.02
CA GLU A 439 11.79 13.75 -2.62
C GLU A 439 12.93 13.26 -1.71
N ARG A 440 13.44 12.05 -2.00
CA ARG A 440 14.46 11.34 -1.22
C ARG A 440 15.69 10.98 -2.07
N SER A 441 15.99 11.76 -3.12
CA SER A 441 17.16 11.53 -3.97
C SER A 441 17.72 12.80 -4.60
N LEU A 442 19.01 12.78 -4.94
CA LEU A 442 19.76 13.89 -5.53
C LEU A 442 20.61 13.39 -6.70
N TRP A 443 20.52 14.09 -7.84
CA TRP A 443 21.43 13.91 -8.97
C TRP A 443 22.66 14.80 -8.80
N VAL A 444 23.82 14.16 -8.62
CA VAL A 444 25.12 14.81 -8.61
C VAL A 444 25.68 14.80 -10.02
N HIS A 445 26.22 15.92 -10.49
CA HIS A 445 26.82 16.08 -11.81
C HIS A 445 28.18 16.77 -11.68
N TRP A 446 29.14 16.44 -12.54
CA TRP A 446 30.47 17.04 -12.63
C TRP A 446 30.94 17.13 -14.09
N GLU A 447 32.02 17.86 -14.33
CA GLU A 447 32.69 17.89 -15.64
C GLU A 447 33.70 16.74 -15.76
N ALA A 448 33.81 16.16 -16.96
CA ALA A 448 34.77 15.09 -17.22
C ALA A 448 36.22 15.63 -17.16
N PRO A 449 37.12 15.01 -16.38
CA PRO A 449 38.51 15.43 -16.31
C PRO A 449 39.30 15.09 -17.60
N LEU A 450 40.35 15.85 -17.86
CA LEU A 450 41.30 15.57 -18.95
C LEU A 450 42.16 14.33 -18.70
N ALA A 451 42.39 13.97 -17.43
CA ALA A 451 43.12 12.77 -17.03
C ALA A 451 42.14 11.60 -16.80
N PRO A 452 42.46 10.37 -17.25
CA PRO A 452 41.55 9.24 -17.14
C PRO A 452 41.32 8.84 -15.67
N VAL A 453 40.06 8.81 -15.28
CA VAL A 453 39.60 8.32 -13.97
C VAL A 453 39.23 6.85 -14.08
N ILE A 454 39.51 6.07 -13.03
CA ILE A 454 39.17 4.65 -12.92
C ILE A 454 37.75 4.48 -12.34
N ALA A 455 37.42 5.30 -11.35
CA ALA A 455 36.15 5.30 -10.62
C ALA A 455 35.98 6.62 -9.84
N TYR A 456 34.75 6.96 -9.45
CA TYR A 456 34.46 8.09 -8.56
C TYR A 456 33.91 7.59 -7.23
N VAL A 457 34.23 8.26 -6.13
CA VAL A 457 33.57 8.04 -4.83
C VAL A 457 32.80 9.28 -4.43
N LEU A 458 31.52 9.09 -4.13
CA LEU A 458 30.62 10.12 -3.61
C LEU A 458 30.43 9.86 -2.11
N GLU A 459 30.66 10.87 -1.28
CA GLU A 459 30.47 10.82 0.18
C GLU A 459 29.58 12.00 0.60
N TRP A 460 28.44 11.70 1.22
CA TRP A 460 27.47 12.68 1.68
C TRP A 460 27.16 12.55 3.16
N GLN A 461 27.03 13.70 3.81
CA GLN A 461 26.71 13.85 5.22
C GLN A 461 25.69 14.97 5.40
N ARG A 462 24.83 14.84 6.41
CA ARG A 462 23.90 15.91 6.77
C ARG A 462 24.66 17.08 7.42
N VAL A 463 24.26 18.31 7.12
CA VAL A 463 24.85 19.53 7.67
C VAL A 463 24.07 19.96 8.92
N THR A 464 24.11 19.11 9.96
CA THR A 464 23.43 19.34 11.25
C THR A 464 24.33 18.97 12.42
N ALA A 465 24.11 19.59 13.58
CA ALA A 465 24.90 19.31 14.79
C ALA A 465 24.76 17.86 15.32
N GLU A 466 23.59 17.25 15.16
CA GLU A 466 23.30 15.88 15.60
C GLU A 466 23.79 14.82 14.60
N PRO A 467 24.55 13.79 15.03
CA PRO A 467 25.05 12.72 14.17
C PRO A 467 23.96 11.67 13.85
N GLY A 468 23.15 11.97 12.83
CA GLY A 468 22.09 11.07 12.35
C GLY A 468 22.60 9.74 11.74
N PRO A 469 21.68 8.81 11.36
CA PRO A 469 22.02 7.45 10.91
C PRO A 469 22.99 7.35 9.72
N CYS A 470 23.04 8.37 8.87
CA CYS A 470 24.04 8.56 7.82
C CYS A 470 24.98 9.72 8.19
N SER A 471 25.88 9.51 9.17
CA SER A 471 26.89 10.50 9.55
C SER A 471 27.96 10.72 8.48
N ALA A 472 28.27 9.70 7.68
CA ALA A 472 29.07 9.79 6.45
C ALA A 472 28.73 8.62 5.50
N CYS A 473 27.61 8.75 4.79
CA CYS A 473 27.17 7.76 3.81
C CYS A 473 27.86 7.98 2.46
N TRP A 474 28.08 6.92 1.70
CA TRP A 474 28.92 6.97 0.50
C TRP A 474 28.53 5.91 -0.54
N GLN A 475 28.94 6.10 -1.80
CA GLN A 475 28.88 5.09 -2.86
C GLN A 475 30.06 5.26 -3.83
N MET A 476 30.36 4.20 -4.59
CA MET A 476 31.38 4.22 -5.65
C MET A 476 30.67 4.10 -7.00
N GLU A 477 30.94 5.03 -7.91
CA GLU A 477 30.66 4.87 -9.32
C GLU A 477 31.89 4.24 -9.98
N ARG A 478 31.68 3.14 -10.73
CA ARG A 478 32.73 2.33 -11.33
C ARG A 478 32.96 2.65 -12.81
N ASP A 479 32.08 3.43 -13.43
CA ASP A 479 32.34 4.02 -14.74
C ASP A 479 33.16 5.31 -14.58
N GLY A 480 34.45 5.25 -14.96
CA GLY A 480 35.34 6.40 -14.99
C GLY A 480 34.96 7.49 -16.00
N THR A 481 34.11 7.16 -16.98
CA THR A 481 33.57 8.11 -17.97
C THR A 481 32.27 8.79 -17.52
N ALA A 482 31.68 8.34 -16.42
CA ALA A 482 30.48 8.95 -15.86
C ALA A 482 30.72 10.42 -15.47
N THR A 483 29.75 11.27 -15.81
CA THR A 483 29.67 12.70 -15.42
C THR A 483 28.51 12.99 -14.48
N THR A 484 27.71 11.96 -14.14
CA THR A 484 26.56 12.05 -13.23
C THR A 484 26.41 10.80 -12.38
N ALA A 485 25.81 10.94 -11.20
CA ALA A 485 25.35 9.81 -10.37
C ALA A 485 24.16 10.21 -9.50
N LEU A 486 23.26 9.25 -9.24
CA LEU A 486 22.12 9.40 -8.34
C LEU A 486 22.50 8.94 -6.93
N ILE A 487 22.32 9.80 -5.92
CA ILE A 487 22.39 9.41 -4.50
C ILE A 487 20.98 9.33 -3.91
N TRP A 488 20.71 8.25 -3.17
CA TRP A 488 19.39 7.95 -2.58
C TRP A 488 19.46 7.34 -1.17
N GLY A 489 20.63 6.85 -0.74
CA GLY A 489 20.80 6.23 0.57
C GLY A 489 20.80 7.26 1.70
N GLY A 490 19.76 7.26 2.53
CA GLY A 490 19.68 8.11 3.73
C GLY A 490 19.47 9.60 3.46
N ILE A 491 18.97 9.96 2.28
CA ILE A 491 18.49 11.31 1.98
C ILE A 491 17.08 11.51 2.57
N GLU A 492 16.85 12.69 3.15
CA GLU A 492 15.57 13.12 3.73
C GLU A 492 15.19 14.47 3.13
N PRO A 493 13.89 14.74 2.87
CA PRO A 493 13.43 16.05 2.40
C PRO A 493 13.70 17.14 3.46
N PHE A 494 13.84 18.39 3.01
CA PHE A 494 14.09 19.60 3.83
C PHE A 494 15.41 19.61 4.61
N GLN A 495 16.24 18.56 4.51
CA GLN A 495 17.54 18.45 5.17
C GLN A 495 18.67 18.82 4.21
N ARG A 496 19.65 19.60 4.68
CA ARG A 496 20.82 19.99 3.89
C ARG A 496 21.87 18.88 3.94
N TYR A 497 22.37 18.49 2.77
CA TYR A 497 23.49 17.56 2.64
C TYR A 497 24.70 18.28 2.07
N ASN A 498 25.88 18.00 2.63
CA ASN A 498 27.17 18.28 2.00
C ASN A 498 27.62 17.02 1.26
N ILE A 499 27.98 17.18 -0.01
CA ILE A 499 28.28 16.11 -0.96
C ILE A 499 29.71 16.32 -1.45
N SER A 500 30.54 15.32 -1.26
CA SER A 500 31.97 15.32 -1.58
C SER A 500 32.23 14.32 -2.71
N LEU A 501 32.93 14.75 -3.76
CA LEU A 501 33.30 13.91 -4.89
C LEU A 501 34.81 13.72 -4.94
N TYR A 502 35.25 12.46 -4.97
CA TYR A 502 36.65 12.05 -5.06
C TYR A 502 36.87 11.26 -6.37
N PRO A 503 37.62 11.77 -7.36
CA PRO A 503 38.06 10.96 -8.50
C PRO A 503 39.21 10.03 -8.08
N LEU A 504 39.16 8.78 -8.52
CA LEU A 504 40.23 7.79 -8.34
C LEU A 504 41.02 7.68 -9.65
N TYR A 505 42.20 8.28 -9.70
CA TYR A 505 43.12 8.17 -10.85
C TYR A 505 44.03 6.95 -10.69
N GLU A 506 44.79 6.62 -11.73
CA GLU A 506 45.86 5.63 -11.59
C GLU A 506 46.94 6.14 -10.61
N GLY A 507 47.13 5.41 -9.50
CA GLY A 507 48.18 5.66 -8.53
C GLY A 507 47.98 6.85 -7.58
N THR A 508 46.90 7.63 -7.68
CA THR A 508 46.58 8.76 -6.78
C THR A 508 45.07 9.03 -6.66
N VAL A 509 44.62 9.63 -5.55
CA VAL A 509 43.25 10.13 -5.38
C VAL A 509 43.25 11.64 -5.60
N GLY A 510 42.23 12.17 -6.28
CA GLY A 510 42.08 13.62 -6.45
C GLY A 510 41.81 14.36 -5.15
N VAL A 511 42.16 15.64 -5.12
CA VAL A 511 41.65 16.57 -4.09
C VAL A 511 40.11 16.61 -4.22
N PRO A 512 39.36 16.40 -3.12
CA PRO A 512 37.90 16.37 -3.18
C PRO A 512 37.31 17.72 -3.55
N VAL A 513 36.16 17.66 -4.22
CA VAL A 513 35.32 18.83 -4.51
C VAL A 513 34.02 18.67 -3.74
N HIS A 514 33.50 19.77 -3.17
CA HIS A 514 32.35 19.76 -2.29
C HIS A 514 31.21 20.65 -2.83
N THR A 515 29.96 20.21 -2.66
CA THR A 515 28.77 20.98 -2.99
C THR A 515 27.66 20.69 -1.97
N THR A 516 26.69 21.58 -1.80
CA THR A 516 25.55 21.33 -0.89
C THR A 516 24.22 21.37 -1.61
N ALA A 517 23.28 20.51 -1.21
CA ALA A 517 21.94 20.46 -1.79
C ALA A 517 20.86 20.02 -0.78
N TYR A 518 19.60 20.23 -1.18
CA TYR A 518 18.38 19.71 -0.55
C TYR A 518 17.60 18.92 -1.62
N SER A 519 17.05 17.74 -1.32
CA SER A 519 16.21 16.99 -2.26
C SER A 519 14.83 17.63 -2.45
N GLN A 520 14.32 18.29 -1.41
CA GLN A 520 13.09 19.07 -1.40
C GLN A 520 13.27 20.25 -0.45
N GLN A 521 12.66 21.39 -0.76
CA GLN A 521 12.71 22.61 0.05
C GLN A 521 11.29 23.03 0.46
N LYS A 522 11.17 23.77 1.57
CA LYS A 522 9.94 24.46 2.01
C LYS A 522 10.31 25.78 2.69
N ALA A 523 9.32 26.58 3.07
CA ALA A 523 9.54 27.80 3.86
C ALA A 523 10.26 27.50 5.20
N PRO A 524 11.06 28.44 5.76
CA PRO A 524 11.74 28.24 7.04
C PRO A 524 10.79 27.96 8.19
N SER A 525 11.18 27.15 9.17
CA SER A 525 10.33 26.84 10.33
C SER A 525 10.10 28.07 11.22
N HIS A 526 11.08 28.98 11.24
CA HIS A 526 11.06 30.26 11.95
C HIS A 526 11.76 31.32 11.10
N ALA A 527 11.48 32.60 11.35
CA ALA A 527 12.27 33.72 10.83
C ALA A 527 13.35 34.13 11.85
N PRO A 528 14.39 34.90 11.44
CA PRO A 528 15.33 35.52 12.36
C PRO A 528 14.63 36.35 13.44
N LYS A 529 15.24 36.43 14.62
CA LYS A 529 14.83 37.41 15.62
C LYS A 529 15.39 38.77 15.23
N LEU A 530 14.52 39.77 15.18
CA LEU A 530 14.88 41.15 14.86
C LEU A 530 15.25 41.89 16.15
N HIS A 531 16.40 42.53 16.15
CA HIS A 531 16.93 43.34 17.25
C HIS A 531 17.12 44.78 16.79
N LEU A 532 16.84 45.74 17.67
CA LEU A 532 17.12 47.16 17.44
C LEU A 532 18.55 47.43 17.89
N SER A 533 19.40 47.90 16.98
CA SER A 533 20.78 48.30 17.30
C SER A 533 20.84 49.77 17.67
N ARG A 534 20.24 50.65 16.84
CA ARG A 534 20.20 52.10 17.06
C ARG A 534 18.87 52.66 16.55
N ILE A 535 18.42 53.76 17.14
CA ILE A 535 17.23 54.49 16.70
C ILE A 535 17.46 55.98 16.82
N SER A 536 16.90 56.74 15.89
CA SER A 536 17.01 58.19 15.82
C SER A 536 15.64 58.82 15.58
N ARG A 537 15.63 60.12 15.31
CA ARG A 537 14.46 60.91 14.95
C ARG A 537 13.86 60.53 13.60
N SER A 538 14.66 59.94 12.69
CA SER A 538 14.23 59.60 11.32
C SER A 538 14.77 58.27 10.77
N GLU A 539 15.61 57.55 11.52
CA GLU A 539 16.21 56.27 11.09
C GLU A 539 16.15 55.21 12.20
N ALA A 540 16.16 53.94 11.81
CA ALA A 540 16.28 52.80 12.73
C ALA A 540 17.20 51.73 12.14
N GLU A 541 18.27 51.41 12.87
CA GLU A 541 19.23 50.36 12.53
C GLU A 541 18.84 49.05 13.21
N LEU A 542 18.61 48.03 12.40
CA LEU A 542 18.12 46.72 12.80
C LEU A 542 19.18 45.66 12.50
N CYS A 543 19.30 44.67 13.38
CA CYS A 543 20.18 43.51 13.18
C CYS A 543 19.46 42.20 13.53
N TRP A 544 19.96 41.09 13.00
CA TRP A 544 19.42 39.75 13.24
C TRP A 544 20.48 38.66 13.04
N GLU A 545 20.31 37.53 13.73
CA GLU A 545 21.17 36.36 13.55
C GLU A 545 20.68 35.49 12.37
N PRO A 546 21.57 34.94 11.52
CA PRO A 546 21.20 33.97 10.51
C PRO A 546 20.58 32.69 11.12
N LEU A 547 19.56 32.15 10.46
CA LEU A 547 18.88 30.92 10.90
C LEU A 547 19.82 29.70 10.91
N PRO A 548 19.80 28.84 11.96
CA PRO A 548 20.43 27.51 11.92
C PRO A 548 19.91 26.66 10.77
N VAL A 549 20.77 25.83 10.18
CA VAL A 549 20.46 25.03 8.97
C VAL A 549 19.27 24.09 9.19
N GLU A 550 19.15 23.58 10.42
CA GLU A 550 18.07 22.75 10.94
C GLU A 550 16.67 23.36 10.75
N VAL A 551 16.56 24.69 10.76
CA VAL A 551 15.27 25.42 10.66
C VAL A 551 15.11 26.21 9.36
N GLN A 552 16.14 26.29 8.52
CA GLN A 552 16.06 26.93 7.20
C GLN A 552 15.13 26.17 6.22
N ASN A 553 15.08 24.83 6.31
CA ASN A 553 14.34 23.92 5.41
C ASN A 553 14.64 24.04 3.90
N GLY A 554 15.65 24.83 3.52
CA GLY A 554 16.02 25.15 2.14
C GLY A 554 17.13 26.19 2.11
N PHE A 555 17.52 26.66 0.93
CA PHE A 555 18.44 27.79 0.81
C PHE A 555 17.68 29.10 1.04
N ILE A 556 18.15 29.90 1.99
CA ILE A 556 17.64 31.27 2.19
C ILE A 556 18.00 32.11 0.96
N THR A 557 16.99 32.61 0.26
CA THR A 557 17.13 33.42 -0.95
C THR A 557 17.11 34.92 -0.66
N SER A 558 16.38 35.35 0.37
CA SER A 558 16.34 36.74 0.84
C SER A 558 15.76 36.87 2.24
N TYR A 559 16.02 38.02 2.87
CA TYR A 559 15.26 38.53 3.99
C TYR A 559 14.44 39.74 3.54
N THR A 560 13.17 39.86 3.95
CA THR A 560 12.36 41.05 3.67
C THR A 560 11.92 41.68 4.98
N ILE A 561 12.30 42.95 5.21
CA ILE A 561 11.90 43.73 6.38
C ILE A 561 10.67 44.55 5.98
N PHE A 562 9.62 44.49 6.80
CA PHE A 562 8.36 45.20 6.64
C PHE A 562 8.15 46.15 7.81
N TRP A 563 7.78 47.41 7.56
CA TRP A 563 7.47 48.39 8.60
C TRP A 563 6.22 49.21 8.27
N ALA A 564 5.41 49.46 9.30
CA ALA A 564 4.24 50.33 9.24
C ALA A 564 4.09 51.13 10.53
N ASN A 565 3.45 52.30 10.45
CA ASN A 565 2.89 52.97 11.63
C ASN A 565 1.37 52.72 11.67
N SER A 566 0.66 53.35 12.61
CA SER A 566 -0.79 53.15 12.78
C SER A 566 -1.69 53.79 11.71
N ILE A 567 -1.14 54.53 10.73
CA ILE A 567 -1.90 55.39 9.80
C ILE A 567 -1.52 55.17 8.32
N ALA A 568 -0.34 54.60 8.04
CA ALA A 568 0.22 54.46 6.69
C ALA A 568 0.38 53.00 6.24
N ASP A 569 0.43 52.80 4.92
CA ASP A 569 0.65 51.51 4.27
C ASP A 569 1.97 50.83 4.70
N VAL A 570 2.01 49.50 4.56
CA VAL A 570 3.18 48.69 4.92
C VAL A 570 4.29 48.89 3.90
N ALA A 571 5.33 49.62 4.28
CA ALA A 571 6.57 49.73 3.51
C ALA A 571 7.43 48.46 3.70
N SER A 572 8.26 48.13 2.72
CA SER A 572 9.16 46.98 2.79
C SER A 572 10.46 47.17 2.02
N ALA A 573 11.48 46.39 2.40
CA ALA A 573 12.77 46.32 1.71
C ALA A 573 13.30 44.88 1.75
N THR A 574 13.88 44.43 0.64
CA THR A 574 14.49 43.09 0.52
C THR A 574 16.00 43.19 0.62
N VAL A 575 16.60 42.31 1.43
CA VAL A 575 17.99 42.27 1.82
C VAL A 575 18.60 40.92 1.47
N ASN A 576 19.84 40.93 0.98
CA ASN A 576 20.53 39.74 0.52
C ASN A 576 20.93 38.82 1.71
N PRO A 577 20.91 37.48 1.56
CA PRO A 577 21.19 36.53 2.65
C PRO A 577 22.50 36.69 3.45
N PRO A 578 23.65 37.17 2.90
CA PRO A 578 24.87 37.36 3.69
C PRO A 578 24.86 38.62 4.58
N LEU A 579 23.82 39.46 4.51
CA LEU A 579 23.68 40.64 5.35
C LEU A 579 22.85 40.32 6.59
N SER A 580 23.31 40.77 7.75
CA SER A 580 22.71 40.58 9.08
C SER A 580 22.19 41.88 9.72
N SER A 581 22.15 42.97 8.95
CA SER A 581 21.62 44.27 9.39
C SER A 581 21.00 45.07 8.25
N PHE A 582 20.14 46.03 8.60
CA PHE A 582 19.47 46.95 7.69
C PHE A 582 19.11 48.26 8.40
N VAL A 583 19.21 49.39 7.70
CA VAL A 583 18.80 50.72 8.21
C VAL A 583 17.55 51.19 7.48
N ILE A 584 16.44 51.30 8.22
CA ILE A 584 15.24 52.00 7.73
C ILE A 584 15.51 53.50 7.84
N ARG A 585 15.23 54.26 6.77
CA ARG A 585 15.39 55.72 6.70
C ARG A 585 14.05 56.40 6.39
N GLY A 586 13.91 57.68 6.72
CA GLY A 586 12.71 58.47 6.43
C GLY A 586 11.51 58.17 7.35
N LEU A 587 11.77 57.70 8.57
CA LEU A 587 10.76 57.55 9.61
C LEU A 587 10.28 58.94 10.10
N LYS A 588 9.03 59.00 10.58
CA LYS A 588 8.47 60.20 11.21
C LYS A 588 8.89 60.28 12.68
N PRO A 589 9.29 61.46 13.20
CA PRO A 589 9.63 61.64 14.62
C PRO A 589 8.50 61.26 15.57
N SER A 590 8.84 60.92 16.83
CA SER A 590 7.89 60.59 17.90
C SER A 590 6.80 59.54 17.54
N THR A 591 7.00 58.73 16.51
CA THR A 591 5.99 57.85 15.93
C THR A 591 6.27 56.39 16.29
N LEU A 592 5.22 55.65 16.64
CA LEU A 592 5.31 54.20 16.85
C LEU A 592 5.29 53.46 15.52
N TYR A 593 6.29 52.61 15.29
CA TYR A 593 6.40 51.73 14.14
C TYR A 593 6.37 50.26 14.58
N LYS A 594 5.62 49.42 13.86
CA LYS A 594 5.62 47.97 13.99
C LYS A 594 6.43 47.39 12.84
N VAL A 595 7.52 46.70 13.15
CA VAL A 595 8.47 46.16 12.19
C VAL A 595 8.56 44.64 12.32
N HIS A 596 8.66 43.90 11.22
CA HIS A 596 8.94 42.46 11.25
C HIS A 596 9.82 42.05 10.07
N ILE A 597 10.46 40.90 10.19
CA ILE A 597 11.34 40.30 9.18
C ILE A 597 10.75 38.98 8.68
N MET A 598 10.76 38.78 7.37
CA MET A 598 10.44 37.51 6.71
C MET A 598 11.74 36.88 6.19
N ALA A 599 11.93 35.58 6.41
CA ALA A 599 12.97 34.81 5.75
C ALA A 599 12.37 33.96 4.63
N SER A 600 12.95 34.04 3.44
CA SER A 600 12.43 33.39 2.23
C SER A 600 13.36 32.28 1.74
N THR A 601 12.78 31.19 1.25
CA THR A 601 13.46 30.20 0.40
C THR A 601 12.80 30.18 -0.98
N ALA A 602 13.37 29.40 -1.91
CA ALA A 602 12.74 29.13 -3.21
C ALA A 602 11.36 28.45 -3.12
N ALA A 603 10.94 27.99 -1.93
CA ALA A 603 9.68 27.29 -1.67
C ALA A 603 8.78 28.02 -0.64
N GLY A 604 8.92 29.34 -0.54
CA GLY A 604 8.10 30.21 0.31
C GLY A 604 8.88 30.87 1.45
N GLY A 605 8.24 31.81 2.14
CA GLY A 605 8.83 32.55 3.26
C GLY A 605 7.97 32.53 4.52
N THR A 606 8.62 32.80 5.66
CA THR A 606 8.02 32.76 6.99
C THR A 606 8.25 34.07 7.72
N ASN A 607 7.19 34.64 8.30
CA ASN A 607 7.23 35.90 9.03
C ASN A 607 7.68 35.71 10.48
N GLY A 608 8.52 36.63 10.97
CA GLY A 608 8.97 36.69 12.36
C GLY A 608 8.04 37.47 13.28
N THR A 609 8.34 37.39 14.58
CA THR A 609 7.70 38.21 15.62
C THR A 609 7.92 39.70 15.33
N SER A 610 6.87 40.51 15.43
CA SER A 610 6.98 41.96 15.24
C SER A 610 7.65 42.64 16.42
N LEU A 611 8.64 43.48 16.13
CA LEU A 611 9.29 44.40 17.05
C LEU A 611 8.59 45.78 16.95
N THR A 612 8.27 46.39 18.10
CA THR A 612 7.71 47.74 18.17
C THR A 612 8.80 48.76 18.47
N LEU A 613 8.93 49.77 17.61
CA LEU A 613 9.88 50.87 17.71
C LEU A 613 9.15 52.17 18.03
N VAL A 614 9.80 53.10 18.72
CA VAL A 614 9.36 54.50 18.82
C VAL A 614 10.56 55.38 18.48
N THR A 615 10.48 56.12 17.38
CA THR A 615 11.50 57.11 17.00
C THR A 615 11.62 58.22 18.04
N THR A 616 12.81 58.77 18.24
CA THR A 616 13.00 59.88 19.17
C THR A 616 12.33 61.17 18.67
N VAL A 617 12.21 62.17 19.56
CA VAL A 617 11.75 63.53 19.22
C VAL A 617 12.91 64.37 18.67
N LEU A 618 14.09 64.18 19.26
CA LEU A 618 15.36 64.83 18.97
C LEU A 618 16.44 63.75 18.81
N ASP A 619 17.47 64.02 18.02
CA ASP A 619 18.66 63.15 17.95
C ASP A 619 19.64 63.40 19.11
N ASP A 620 20.52 62.44 19.41
CA ASP A 620 21.55 62.56 20.47
C ASP A 620 22.37 63.84 20.36
N THR A 621 22.67 64.26 19.13
CA THR A 621 23.37 65.52 18.81
C THR A 621 22.53 66.75 19.11
N GLU A 622 21.24 66.76 18.76
CA GLU A 622 20.31 67.84 19.09
C GLU A 622 20.13 67.96 20.61
N ILE A 623 20.08 66.84 21.32
CA ILE A 623 20.04 66.78 22.80
C ILE A 623 21.34 67.31 23.40
N GLN A 624 22.50 66.94 22.85
CA GLN A 624 23.80 67.49 23.28
C GLN A 624 23.88 69.01 23.04
N PHE A 625 23.40 69.51 21.90
CA PHE A 625 23.32 70.95 21.65
C PHE A 625 22.34 71.65 22.62
N LEU A 626 21.22 71.02 22.97
CA LEU A 626 20.29 71.54 23.98
C LEU A 626 20.96 71.67 25.36
N PHE A 627 21.70 70.65 25.81
CA PHE A 627 22.45 70.72 27.07
C PHE A 627 23.62 71.71 27.02
N LEU A 628 24.34 71.82 25.89
CA LEU A 628 25.41 72.81 25.69
C LEU A 628 24.88 74.25 25.74
N THR A 629 23.74 74.51 25.09
CA THR A 629 23.10 75.83 25.10
C THR A 629 22.51 76.17 26.47
N LEU A 630 21.82 75.24 27.12
CA LEU A 630 21.36 75.42 28.51
C LEU A 630 22.53 75.67 29.47
N GLY A 631 23.64 74.95 29.32
CA GLY A 631 24.86 75.15 30.10
C GLY A 631 25.50 76.51 29.88
N LEU A 632 25.60 76.96 28.62
CA LEU A 632 26.05 78.32 28.27
C LEU A 632 25.14 79.39 28.87
N ILE A 633 23.82 79.24 28.77
CA ILE A 633 22.84 80.18 29.35
C ILE A 633 22.99 80.22 30.88
N PHE A 634 23.17 79.07 31.54
CA PHE A 634 23.39 79.02 32.99
C PHE A 634 24.71 79.70 33.40
N VAL A 635 25.80 79.48 32.68
CA VAL A 635 27.07 80.20 32.92
C VAL A 635 26.91 81.70 32.71
N LEU A 636 26.18 82.13 31.67
CA LEU A 636 25.94 83.54 31.37
C LEU A 636 25.04 84.21 32.44
N LEU A 637 24.04 83.49 32.96
CA LEU A 637 23.25 83.90 34.12
C LEU A 637 24.09 84.01 35.40
N MET A 638 24.99 83.05 35.66
CA MET A 638 25.90 83.11 36.81
C MET A 638 26.89 84.28 36.70
N VAL A 639 27.42 84.56 35.51
CA VAL A 639 28.24 85.76 35.26
C VAL A 639 27.42 87.03 35.46
N LEU A 640 26.19 87.10 34.95
CA LEU A 640 25.28 88.23 35.20
C LEU A 640 25.02 88.43 36.70
N LEU A 641 24.73 87.38 37.45
CA LEU A 641 24.54 87.44 38.91
C LEU A 641 25.79 87.95 39.64
N ILE A 642 26.98 87.49 39.25
CA ILE A 642 28.26 87.99 39.79
C ILE A 642 28.47 89.48 39.42
N CYS A 643 28.10 89.90 38.22
CA CYS A 643 28.13 91.30 37.80
C CYS A 643 27.12 92.17 38.59
N PHE A 644 25.90 91.70 38.81
CA PHE A 644 24.91 92.39 39.65
C PHE A 644 25.37 92.49 41.11
N GLN A 645 25.96 91.43 41.68
CA GLN A 645 26.47 91.45 43.06
C GLN A 645 27.69 92.35 43.25
N LYS A 646 28.55 92.50 42.23
CA LYS A 646 29.74 93.39 42.30
C LYS A 646 29.49 94.84 41.87
N ASN A 647 28.42 95.12 41.10
CA ASN A 647 28.12 96.46 40.63
C ASN A 647 27.14 97.16 41.57
N GLU A 648 27.65 97.72 42.67
CA GLU A 648 26.89 98.45 43.70
C GLU A 648 25.85 99.43 43.13
N ARG A 649 26.14 100.11 42.00
CA ARG A 649 25.20 101.05 41.36
C ARG A 649 23.88 100.43 40.86
N MET A 650 23.85 99.14 40.49
CA MET A 650 22.57 98.48 40.12
C MET A 650 21.85 97.85 41.31
N LYS A 651 22.56 97.65 42.43
CA LYS A 651 22.04 97.09 43.67
C LYS A 651 21.04 98.05 44.32
N GLU A 652 21.41 99.33 44.44
CA GLU A 652 20.52 100.39 44.95
C GLU A 652 19.31 100.67 44.05
N GLN A 653 19.44 100.48 42.73
CA GLN A 653 18.43 100.90 41.75
C GLN A 653 17.30 99.89 41.53
N LEU A 654 17.52 98.60 41.83
CA LEU A 654 16.53 97.52 41.69
C LEU A 654 16.11 96.89 43.04
N TRP A 655 16.88 97.09 44.11
CA TRP A 655 16.60 96.58 45.45
C TRP A 655 16.81 97.69 46.50
N PRO A 656 15.83 98.59 46.71
CA PRO A 656 15.89 99.51 47.84
C PRO A 656 15.97 98.73 49.16
N SER A 657 16.87 99.16 50.05
CA SER A 657 17.17 98.46 51.31
C SER A 657 15.94 98.42 52.22
N VAL A 658 15.32 97.24 52.35
CA VAL A 658 14.18 97.00 53.25
C VAL A 658 14.65 97.18 54.71
N PRO A 659 14.05 98.10 55.50
CA PRO A 659 14.46 98.33 56.89
C PRO A 659 14.17 97.14 57.81
N ASP A 660 15.07 96.91 58.76
CA ASP A 660 14.87 95.99 59.89
C ASP A 660 13.78 96.51 60.84
N PRO A 661 12.66 95.77 61.05
CA PRO A 661 11.57 96.20 61.92
C PRO A 661 11.94 96.22 63.41
N ALA A 662 13.08 95.63 63.83
CA ALA A 662 13.51 95.65 65.22
C ALA A 662 13.96 97.03 65.73
N ASN A 663 14.20 98.00 64.83
CA ASN A 663 14.88 99.27 65.13
C ASN A 663 14.09 100.55 64.74
N SER A 664 12.75 100.56 64.86
CA SER A 664 11.94 101.78 64.63
C SER A 664 11.02 102.14 65.81
N SER A 665 11.05 103.42 66.21
CA SER A 665 10.66 103.87 67.55
C SER A 665 9.17 104.26 67.71
N LEU A 666 8.26 103.32 67.46
CA LEU A 666 6.81 103.52 67.70
C LEU A 666 6.33 103.05 69.09
N GLY A 667 7.20 102.42 69.88
CA GLY A 667 6.90 101.91 71.23
C GLY A 667 6.85 102.96 72.34
N LYS A 668 5.95 103.96 72.26
CA LYS A 668 5.67 104.92 73.35
C LYS A 668 4.19 105.30 73.50
N TRP A 669 3.30 104.31 73.63
CA TRP A 669 1.93 104.50 74.12
C TRP A 669 1.56 103.39 75.14
N VAL A 670 1.95 103.60 76.40
CA VAL A 670 1.48 102.85 77.57
C VAL A 670 1.43 103.80 78.77
N PRO A 671 0.28 103.88 79.46
CA PRO A 671 0.28 103.95 80.91
C PRO A 671 -0.19 102.64 81.57
N ALA A 672 0.37 102.44 82.76
CA ALA A 672 -0.08 101.67 83.93
C ALA A 672 -1.57 101.23 84.03
N ALA A 673 -1.92 100.18 84.80
CA ALA A 673 -1.17 99.07 85.43
C ALA A 673 -2.16 98.14 86.20
N VAL A 674 -1.69 96.95 86.66
CA VAL A 674 -1.94 96.36 88.01
C VAL A 674 -3.40 95.94 88.42
N PRO A 675 -3.64 94.88 89.22
CA PRO A 675 -2.88 93.64 89.48
C PRO A 675 -3.74 92.34 89.61
N GLN A 676 -3.08 91.16 89.72
CA GLN A 676 -3.53 89.94 90.45
C GLN A 676 -4.85 89.26 89.96
N GLU A 677 -5.19 88.00 90.31
CA GLU A 677 -4.67 87.03 91.31
C GLU A 677 -4.19 85.69 90.69
N PRO A 678 -3.49 84.83 91.46
CA PRO A 678 -3.00 83.53 91.00
C PRO A 678 -3.98 82.37 91.29
N LEU A 679 -3.83 81.22 90.62
CA LEU A 679 -3.86 79.88 91.26
C LEU A 679 -3.55 78.71 90.31
N GLN A 680 -2.83 77.72 90.87
CA GLN A 680 -2.82 76.27 90.59
C GLN A 680 -2.54 75.69 89.19
N ALA A 681 -2.06 74.44 89.24
CA ALA A 681 -1.64 73.62 88.13
C ALA A 681 -2.53 72.36 88.00
N LEU A 682 -2.20 71.52 87.00
CA LEU A 682 -2.62 70.12 86.82
C LEU A 682 -3.96 69.92 86.07
N ALA A 683 -3.97 68.95 85.14
CA ALA A 683 -5.10 68.51 84.29
C ALA A 683 -5.55 69.52 83.19
N ALA A 684 -6.13 69.11 82.05
CA ALA A 684 -6.14 67.80 81.36
C ALA A 684 -6.63 67.91 79.89
N ARG A 685 -6.41 66.82 79.14
CA ARG A 685 -7.24 66.27 78.04
C ARG A 685 -7.26 66.93 76.65
N GLU A 686 -7.20 66.04 75.65
CA GLU A 686 -7.72 66.20 74.28
C GLU A 686 -9.27 66.34 74.29
N PRO A 687 -9.91 66.81 73.20
CA PRO A 687 -10.10 65.98 71.99
C PRO A 687 -9.73 66.69 70.67
N GLY A 688 -9.51 66.01 69.54
CA GLY A 688 -9.47 64.55 69.31
C GLY A 688 -9.82 64.21 67.84
N PRO A 689 -9.15 63.23 67.17
CA PRO A 689 -9.43 62.87 65.78
C PRO A 689 -10.44 61.70 65.64
N ALA A 690 -11.59 61.97 65.03
CA ALA A 690 -12.58 60.96 64.60
C ALA A 690 -13.47 61.56 63.47
N ALA A 691 -14.09 60.81 62.55
CA ALA A 691 -14.24 59.36 62.45
C ALA A 691 -14.40 58.89 60.98
N ILE A 692 -13.91 57.67 60.67
CA ILE A 692 -14.62 56.55 59.99
C ILE A 692 -15.18 56.81 58.55
N SER A 693 -14.97 55.98 57.53
CA SER A 693 -15.05 54.50 57.52
C SER A 693 -14.12 53.77 56.49
N THR A 694 -13.51 52.65 56.91
CA THR A 694 -13.54 51.27 56.30
C THR A 694 -13.25 51.05 54.79
N VAL A 695 -12.68 49.94 54.27
CA VAL A 695 -12.25 48.56 54.71
C VAL A 695 -11.57 47.93 53.45
N THR A 696 -10.54 47.07 53.44
CA THR A 696 -9.61 46.44 54.42
C THR A 696 -8.27 46.11 53.73
N VAL A 697 -7.25 45.73 54.50
CA VAL A 697 -6.26 44.72 54.12
C VAL A 697 -6.34 43.58 55.15
N LEU A 698 -6.08 42.33 54.75
CA LEU A 698 -5.93 41.19 55.66
C LEU A 698 -4.48 40.68 55.67
N GLU A 699 -4.10 40.12 56.80
CA GLU A 699 -2.74 39.76 57.19
C GLU A 699 -2.56 38.23 57.27
N GLY A 700 -1.30 37.77 57.29
CA GLY A 700 -0.92 36.38 57.51
C GLY A 700 -0.60 35.59 56.22
N ASP A 701 0.31 34.63 56.23
CA ASP A 701 1.24 34.27 57.33
C ASP A 701 2.46 33.49 56.78
N ALA A 702 3.54 33.37 57.55
CA ALA A 702 4.79 32.77 57.08
C ALA A 702 5.43 31.80 58.09
N ALA A 703 5.23 30.48 57.90
CA ALA A 703 5.91 29.46 58.72
C ALA A 703 6.19 28.11 58.02
N LYS A 704 7.49 27.75 58.02
CA LYS A 704 8.10 26.40 58.15
C LYS A 704 7.99 25.36 57.02
N GLN A 705 9.17 24.82 56.70
CA GLN A 705 9.44 23.55 56.01
C GLN A 705 9.17 22.34 56.96
N PRO A 706 9.09 21.08 56.46
CA PRO A 706 10.31 20.29 56.18
C PRO A 706 10.26 19.51 54.84
N GLY A 707 11.41 18.99 54.38
CA GLY A 707 11.56 18.29 53.09
C GLY A 707 11.84 16.78 53.19
N LYS A 708 12.07 16.11 52.04
CA LYS A 708 12.60 14.75 51.98
C LYS A 708 13.25 14.33 50.63
N ASP A 709 14.07 13.30 50.75
CA ASP A 709 15.02 12.59 49.85
C ASP A 709 14.62 12.30 48.37
N PRO A 710 15.61 12.04 47.48
CA PRO A 710 15.40 11.58 46.09
C PRO A 710 15.38 10.04 45.93
N PRO A 711 14.79 9.51 44.83
CA PRO A 711 14.91 8.10 44.43
C PRO A 711 16.05 7.85 43.42
N ALA A 712 16.42 6.58 43.22
CA ALA A 712 17.62 6.16 42.50
C ALA A 712 17.38 5.33 41.22
N VAL A 713 18.48 4.98 40.56
CA VAL A 713 18.62 4.05 39.42
C VAL A 713 18.08 2.65 39.75
N PRO A 714 17.51 1.94 38.75
CA PRO A 714 17.60 0.49 38.66
C PRO A 714 18.50 0.05 37.48
N ALA A 715 19.22 -1.05 37.66
CA ALA A 715 19.91 -1.78 36.59
C ALA A 715 19.32 -3.17 36.45
N ALA A 716 19.13 -3.62 35.20
CA ALA A 716 18.78 -4.98 34.79
C ALA A 716 19.24 -5.18 33.34
#